data_AF-A0A6A6MMF7-F1
#
_entry.id   AF-A0A6A6MMF7-F1
#
_cell.length_a   1.000
_cell.length_b   1.000
_cell.length_c   1.000
_cell.angle_alpha   90.00
_cell.angle_beta   90.00
_cell.angle_gamma   90.00
#
_symmetry.space_group_name_H-M   'P 1'
#
loop_
_entity.id
_entity.type
_entity.pdbx_description
1 polymer ?
#
loop_
_entity_poly.entity_id
_entity_poly.type
_entity_poly.pdbx_seq_one_letter_code
_entity_poly.pdbx_strand_id
1 'polypeptide(L)'
;MVSAVPSFLIPMIFVGKADSGLRWKDRYWVKASLWIIIFSYVGNYFWTHYFFTVLGASYTFPSWKMNDVPHTTFLLTHVCFLFYHVASNMTLRRLRHAIADLPDKLQWVTEAAWILALAYFIAYLETIAISNFPYYEFVDRASMYKVGSLFYAIYFIVSFPMFLRIDEKPGDLWDLPRVAVDALGAAMLLGVLGLSYSLYFGSTCFAACRHKDLQNMAAFSTISLCPYSLWRRPSPRKYSISCSDGSPTSIGSHGSKAPRKRSGRLEGAGKSMEDSVQRKMEQFYEGSNGPPIRIVPIGGLGEIGMNCMLVGNHDRYILIDAGVMFPDYDELGVQKIIPDTTFIKRWSHKIEAVVITHGHEDHIGYPSSGFPYSNICIIFYNGVDQKAFEENGIFVYSRLKVFRTRKKFIAGPFEVEPIRVTHSIPDCCGLVLRCDDGTILHTGDWKIDESPLDGKVFDREALEELSKEGVTLMMSDSTNVLSPGRTISESVVADALTRRISAAKGRVITTQFASNIHRLGSVKAAADLTGRKLAFVGMSLRTYLDAAWKDGKAPIDPSTLVKVEDIDAYAPKDLLIVTTGSQAEPRAALNLASYGSSHSFKLSKDDVILYSAKVIPGNESRVMKMLNRISEIGSTIVMGKNELLHTSGHGYRGELEEILRIVKPQHFLPIHGELLFLKEHESLGKSTGIRHTTVIKNGEMLGVSHLRNRRVISNGFISLGKENLQLMYSDGDKAFGTSTELCIDERLRIATDGIIVVSMEILRPQNAESLIENTIKGKIRITTRCLWLDKGKLLDALHKAAHAALSSCPVNCPLSHMEKTVSEVLRKMVRKYSGKRPEVIAVAMENPDGVLSDEIKTRLSGSSHVGVGISALKKVVDGYPKRNRSNKMQAESNGYMHLDYTSQQNMEVDDIEVGRLPPNEETTTTTSNLADGVPSGSEDEEISGNHSFHHLHP
;
A
#
# COMPACT_ATOMS: atom_id res chain seq x y z
N MET A 1 12.76 -32.75 -10.34
CA MET A 1 11.89 -33.93 -10.58
C MET A 1 12.62 -35.02 -11.36
N VAL A 2 12.79 -34.92 -12.69
CA VAL A 2 13.39 -36.00 -13.51
C VAL A 2 14.72 -36.53 -12.96
N SER A 3 15.62 -35.66 -12.51
CA SER A 3 16.93 -36.04 -11.94
C SER A 3 16.86 -36.61 -10.51
N ALA A 4 15.74 -36.48 -9.80
CA ALA A 4 15.59 -36.89 -8.40
C ALA A 4 14.87 -38.23 -8.23
N VAL A 5 13.99 -38.61 -9.17
CA VAL A 5 13.36 -39.95 -9.16
C VAL A 5 14.39 -41.08 -9.23
N PRO A 6 15.47 -41.01 -10.06
CA PRO A 6 16.52 -42.03 -10.09
C PRO A 6 17.29 -42.18 -8.78
N SER A 7 17.54 -41.10 -8.03
CA SER A 7 18.31 -41.22 -6.78
C SER A 7 17.56 -42.06 -5.75
N PHE A 8 16.24 -41.89 -5.62
CA PHE A 8 15.44 -42.72 -4.70
C PHE A 8 15.21 -44.14 -5.22
N LEU A 9 14.96 -44.34 -6.52
CA LEU A 9 14.57 -45.66 -7.05
C LEU A 9 15.75 -46.60 -7.31
N ILE A 10 16.90 -46.12 -7.80
CA ILE A 10 18.02 -46.99 -8.19
C ILE A 10 18.52 -47.82 -6.98
N PRO A 11 18.76 -47.26 -5.78
CA PRO A 11 19.25 -48.03 -4.63
C PRO A 11 18.16 -48.87 -3.92
N MET A 12 16.88 -48.65 -4.23
CA MET A 12 15.82 -49.59 -3.83
C MET A 12 15.85 -50.86 -4.67
N ILE A 13 16.19 -50.75 -5.96
CA ILE A 13 16.22 -51.86 -6.93
C ILE A 13 17.57 -52.60 -6.89
N PHE A 14 18.68 -51.85 -6.86
CA PHE A 14 20.04 -52.38 -6.92
C PHE A 14 20.69 -52.36 -5.53
N VAL A 15 20.49 -53.46 -4.79
CA VAL A 15 21.02 -53.63 -3.43
C VAL A 15 22.46 -54.15 -3.46
N GLY A 16 23.38 -53.48 -2.76
CA GLY A 16 24.78 -53.92 -2.65
C GLY A 16 24.93 -55.19 -1.79
N LYS A 17 26.01 -55.96 -2.02
CA LYS A 17 26.28 -57.25 -1.32
C LYS A 17 26.37 -57.15 0.22
N ALA A 18 26.63 -55.97 0.76
CA ALA A 18 26.61 -55.72 2.21
C ALA A 18 25.18 -55.49 2.74
N ASP A 19 24.34 -54.79 1.97
CA ASP A 19 22.95 -54.45 2.32
C ASP A 19 21.94 -55.58 1.99
N SER A 20 22.34 -56.60 1.21
CA SER A 20 21.43 -57.64 0.70
C SER A 20 20.84 -58.55 1.78
N GLY A 21 21.50 -58.69 2.94
CA GLY A 21 20.97 -59.38 4.11
C GLY A 21 20.15 -58.49 5.07
N LEU A 22 20.16 -57.17 4.86
CA LEU A 22 19.57 -56.20 5.79
C LEU A 22 18.13 -55.85 5.40
N ARG A 23 17.27 -55.69 6.43
CA ARG A 23 15.93 -55.10 6.29
C ARG A 23 16.06 -53.69 5.72
N TRP A 24 15.10 -53.27 4.89
CA TRP A 24 15.16 -52.01 4.15
C TRP A 24 15.55 -50.80 5.00
N LYS A 25 14.94 -50.63 6.18
CA LYS A 25 15.21 -49.52 7.13
C LYS A 25 16.63 -49.50 7.71
N ASP A 26 17.32 -50.63 7.70
CA ASP A 26 18.62 -50.83 8.36
C ASP A 26 19.80 -50.73 7.37
N ARG A 27 19.52 -50.59 6.07
CA ARG A 27 20.50 -50.42 4.98
C ARG A 27 21.18 -49.05 5.01
N TYR A 28 22.44 -48.99 4.58
CA TYR A 28 23.22 -47.75 4.55
C TYR A 28 22.50 -46.64 3.76
N TRP A 29 22.00 -46.97 2.57
CA TRP A 29 21.30 -46.03 1.69
C TRP A 29 20.14 -45.28 2.35
N VAL A 30 19.31 -45.99 3.14
CA VAL A 30 18.11 -45.40 3.75
C VAL A 30 18.48 -44.45 4.88
N LYS A 31 19.51 -44.80 5.67
CA LYS A 31 20.10 -43.93 6.69
C LYS A 31 20.71 -42.67 6.07
N ALA A 32 21.54 -42.84 5.04
CA ALA A 32 22.15 -41.74 4.30
C ALA A 32 21.10 -40.78 3.70
N SER A 33 20.03 -41.34 3.11
CA SER A 33 18.93 -40.56 2.56
C SER A 33 18.19 -39.78 3.65
N LEU A 34 17.88 -40.40 4.79
CA LEU A 34 17.20 -39.74 5.91
C LEU A 34 18.03 -38.58 6.47
N TRP A 35 19.33 -38.80 6.69
CA TRP A 35 20.26 -37.78 7.18
C TRP A 35 20.29 -36.57 6.24
N ILE A 36 20.46 -36.80 4.93
CA ILE A 36 20.51 -35.71 3.94
C ILE A 36 19.15 -35.03 3.79
N ILE A 37 18.02 -35.74 3.85
CA ILE A 37 16.69 -35.11 3.85
C ILE A 37 16.58 -34.12 5.02
N ILE A 38 16.89 -34.55 6.24
CA ILE A 38 16.78 -33.70 7.44
C ILE A 38 17.75 -32.50 7.34
N PHE A 39 19.03 -32.76 7.08
CA PHE A 39 20.06 -31.72 7.04
C PHE A 39 19.82 -30.71 5.91
N SER A 40 19.48 -31.17 4.70
CA SER A 40 19.20 -30.27 3.56
C SER A 40 17.84 -29.58 3.66
N TYR A 41 16.85 -30.15 4.35
CA TYR A 41 15.58 -29.48 4.63
C TYR A 41 15.78 -28.32 5.60
N VAL A 42 16.45 -28.55 6.74
CA VAL A 42 16.75 -27.50 7.72
C VAL A 42 17.69 -26.45 7.12
N GLY A 43 18.70 -26.88 6.36
CA GLY A 43 19.59 -25.99 5.60
C GLY A 43 18.84 -25.10 4.60
N ASN A 44 17.93 -25.64 3.79
CA ASN A 44 17.15 -24.84 2.85
C ASN A 44 16.12 -23.93 3.52
N TYR A 45 15.38 -24.45 4.51
CA TYR A 45 14.30 -23.72 5.16
C TYR A 45 14.80 -22.51 5.96
N PHE A 46 15.90 -22.67 6.72
CA PHE A 46 16.41 -21.62 7.61
C PHE A 46 17.59 -20.83 7.03
N TRP A 47 18.47 -21.44 6.22
CA TRP A 47 19.74 -20.82 5.83
C TRP A 47 19.83 -20.41 4.36
N THR A 48 19.25 -21.15 3.41
CA THR A 48 19.31 -20.79 1.98
C THR A 48 18.57 -19.47 1.69
N HIS A 49 17.44 -19.20 2.36
CA HIS A 49 16.79 -17.88 2.28
C HIS A 49 17.73 -16.76 2.80
N TYR A 50 18.23 -16.89 4.03
CA TYR A 50 19.15 -15.90 4.63
C TYR A 50 20.39 -15.66 3.76
N PHE A 51 21.00 -16.73 3.25
CA PHE A 51 22.18 -16.67 2.38
C PHE A 51 21.92 -15.88 1.09
N PHE A 52 20.84 -16.19 0.37
CA PHE A 52 20.49 -15.47 -0.85
C PHE A 52 20.03 -14.04 -0.56
N THR A 53 19.32 -13.79 0.54
CA THR A 53 18.95 -12.43 0.97
C THR A 53 20.18 -11.60 1.36
N VAL A 54 21.22 -12.17 1.97
CA VAL A 54 22.48 -11.47 2.27
C VAL A 54 23.29 -11.15 1.01
N LEU A 55 23.30 -12.05 0.02
CA LEU A 55 24.07 -11.88 -1.23
C LEU A 55 23.27 -11.23 -2.38
N GLY A 56 22.03 -10.82 -2.14
CA GLY A 56 21.17 -10.19 -3.15
C GLY A 56 20.84 -11.13 -4.32
N ALA A 57 20.52 -12.39 -4.03
CA ALA A 57 20.16 -13.41 -5.01
C ALA A 57 18.66 -13.73 -4.97
N SER A 58 18.06 -14.04 -6.13
CA SER A 58 16.63 -14.33 -6.26
C SER A 58 16.36 -15.55 -7.14
N TYR A 59 15.27 -16.27 -6.86
CA TYR A 59 14.76 -17.37 -7.69
C TYR A 59 13.77 -16.83 -8.73
N THR A 60 14.10 -16.92 -10.02
CA THR A 60 13.34 -16.27 -11.11
C THR A 60 12.21 -17.11 -11.70
N PHE A 61 12.07 -18.38 -11.30
CA PHE A 61 11.11 -19.32 -11.91
C PHE A 61 9.79 -19.48 -11.13
N PRO A 62 8.62 -19.53 -11.82
CA PRO A 62 7.33 -19.71 -11.18
C PRO A 62 7.23 -21.10 -10.53
N SER A 63 7.04 -21.10 -9.22
CA SER A 63 7.01 -22.32 -8.40
C SER A 63 6.33 -22.04 -7.06
N TRP A 64 5.80 -23.07 -6.43
CA TRP A 64 5.31 -22.99 -5.04
C TRP A 64 6.53 -22.89 -4.11
N LYS A 65 6.53 -21.90 -3.22
CA LYS A 65 7.65 -21.55 -2.33
C LYS A 65 7.30 -21.79 -0.86
N MET A 66 8.31 -22.13 -0.07
CA MET A 66 8.24 -22.31 1.39
C MET A 66 9.46 -21.62 2.01
N ASN A 67 9.21 -20.64 2.89
CA ASN A 67 10.19 -19.63 3.33
C ASN A 67 10.97 -19.03 2.13
N ASP A 68 10.23 -18.56 1.12
CA ASP A 68 10.69 -18.05 -0.18
C ASP A 68 11.56 -18.98 -1.06
N VAL A 69 11.89 -20.18 -0.58
CA VAL A 69 12.60 -21.24 -1.32
C VAL A 69 11.61 -22.14 -2.10
N PRO A 70 11.77 -22.32 -3.43
CA PRO A 70 10.95 -23.23 -4.23
C PRO A 70 10.96 -24.69 -3.75
N HIS A 71 9.80 -25.36 -3.68
CA HIS A 71 9.74 -26.78 -3.30
C HIS A 71 10.58 -27.71 -4.22
N THR A 72 10.83 -27.30 -5.46
CA THR A 72 11.68 -28.06 -6.40
C THR A 72 13.17 -28.01 -6.05
N THR A 73 13.66 -26.97 -5.37
CA THR A 73 15.08 -26.88 -4.98
C THR A 73 15.38 -27.80 -3.82
N PHE A 74 14.50 -27.94 -2.81
CA PHE A 74 14.66 -28.94 -1.75
C PHE A 74 14.95 -30.36 -2.31
N LEU A 75 14.21 -30.77 -3.34
CA LEU A 75 14.41 -32.05 -4.02
C LEU A 75 15.66 -32.12 -4.90
N LEU A 76 16.17 -30.98 -5.40
CA LEU A 76 17.43 -30.89 -6.13
C LEU A 76 18.63 -30.93 -5.18
N THR A 77 18.60 -30.13 -4.11
CA THR A 77 19.60 -30.09 -3.05
C THR A 77 19.79 -31.47 -2.44
N HIS A 78 18.73 -32.24 -2.21
CA HIS A 78 18.86 -33.63 -1.74
C HIS A 78 19.77 -34.48 -2.65
N VAL A 79 19.57 -34.41 -3.98
CA VAL A 79 20.38 -35.16 -4.96
C VAL A 79 21.84 -34.69 -4.94
N CYS A 80 22.06 -33.38 -5.02
CA CYS A 80 23.39 -32.78 -5.04
C CYS A 80 24.16 -33.08 -3.74
N PHE A 81 23.55 -32.82 -2.58
CA PHE A 81 24.17 -33.06 -1.29
C PHE A 81 24.47 -34.55 -1.10
N LEU A 82 23.54 -35.46 -1.42
CA LEU A 82 23.77 -36.89 -1.27
C LEU A 82 24.94 -37.37 -2.15
N PHE A 83 25.08 -36.83 -3.38
CA PHE A 83 26.25 -37.06 -4.21
C PHE A 83 27.55 -36.54 -3.57
N TYR A 84 27.57 -35.28 -3.09
CA TYR A 84 28.76 -34.69 -2.44
C TYR A 84 29.19 -35.45 -1.18
N HIS A 85 28.23 -35.89 -0.35
CA HIS A 85 28.52 -36.58 0.90
C HIS A 85 28.95 -38.04 0.69
N VAL A 86 28.39 -38.74 -0.31
CA VAL A 86 28.88 -40.07 -0.71
C VAL A 86 30.28 -39.98 -1.31
N ALA A 87 30.54 -39.02 -2.20
CA ALA A 87 31.87 -38.77 -2.74
C ALA A 87 32.89 -38.41 -1.65
N SER A 88 32.50 -37.55 -0.70
CA SER A 88 33.30 -37.19 0.46
C SER A 88 33.66 -38.41 1.31
N ASN A 89 32.67 -39.22 1.72
CA ASN A 89 32.92 -40.46 2.46
C ASN A 89 33.87 -41.42 1.73
N MET A 90 33.76 -41.55 0.39
CA MET A 90 34.69 -42.36 -0.40
C MET A 90 36.13 -41.82 -0.38
N THR A 91 36.32 -40.50 -0.41
CA THR A 91 37.68 -39.90 -0.29
C THR A 91 38.22 -40.00 1.13
N LEU A 92 37.41 -39.71 2.16
CA LEU A 92 37.82 -39.74 3.57
C LEU A 92 38.16 -41.15 4.04
N ARG A 93 37.40 -42.18 3.63
CA ARG A 93 37.74 -43.59 3.91
C ARG A 93 39.07 -44.01 3.27
N ARG A 94 39.33 -43.58 2.04
CA ARG A 94 40.62 -43.81 1.35
C ARG A 94 41.77 -43.05 2.01
N LEU A 95 41.55 -41.80 2.42
CA LEU A 95 42.54 -40.99 3.12
C LEU A 95 42.89 -41.61 4.47
N ARG A 96 41.90 -41.94 5.30
CA ARG A 96 42.10 -42.63 6.60
C ARG A 96 42.92 -43.90 6.45
N HIS A 97 42.65 -44.72 5.44
CA HIS A 97 43.45 -45.91 5.14
C HIS A 97 44.89 -45.55 4.70
N ALA A 98 45.08 -44.49 3.91
CA ALA A 98 46.40 -44.08 3.43
C ALA A 98 47.27 -43.39 4.50
N ILE A 99 46.67 -42.90 5.59
CA ILE A 99 47.38 -42.24 6.71
C ILE A 99 47.41 -43.08 8.00
N ALA A 100 46.88 -44.31 7.98
CA ALA A 100 46.69 -45.14 9.18
C ALA A 100 47.99 -45.43 9.95
N ASP A 101 49.13 -45.48 9.25
CA ASP A 101 50.46 -45.71 9.83
C ASP A 101 51.17 -44.43 10.33
N LEU A 102 50.55 -43.25 10.16
CA LEU A 102 51.10 -41.97 10.65
C LEU A 102 50.70 -41.72 12.11
N PRO A 103 51.48 -40.93 12.89
CA PRO A 103 51.12 -40.59 14.26
C PRO A 103 49.80 -39.80 14.36
N ASP A 104 48.97 -40.07 15.36
CA ASP A 104 47.61 -39.52 15.55
C ASP A 104 47.49 -38.02 15.23
N LYS A 105 48.41 -37.20 15.74
CA LYS A 105 48.41 -35.74 15.51
C LYS A 105 48.52 -35.39 14.03
N LEU A 106 49.31 -36.14 13.27
CA LEU A 106 49.47 -35.95 11.84
C LEU A 106 48.26 -36.52 11.07
N GLN A 107 47.64 -37.60 11.56
CA GLN A 107 46.35 -38.07 11.00
C GLN A 107 45.27 -37.00 11.11
N TRP A 108 45.05 -36.46 12.33
CA TRP A 108 44.05 -35.41 12.59
C TRP A 108 44.30 -34.14 11.78
N VAL A 109 45.54 -33.68 11.67
CA VAL A 109 45.89 -32.50 10.84
C VAL A 109 45.64 -32.77 9.35
N THR A 110 46.00 -33.96 8.85
CA THR A 110 45.82 -34.32 7.43
C THR A 110 44.34 -34.49 7.08
N GLU A 111 43.54 -35.13 7.94
CA GLU A 111 42.09 -35.25 7.75
C GLU A 111 41.40 -33.89 7.81
N ALA A 112 41.73 -33.03 8.79
CA ALA A 112 41.18 -31.69 8.88
C ALA A 112 41.53 -30.82 7.66
N ALA A 113 42.78 -30.88 7.18
CA ALA A 113 43.20 -30.16 5.98
C ALA A 113 42.45 -30.66 4.72
N TRP A 114 42.24 -31.98 4.59
CA TRP A 114 41.47 -32.54 3.49
C TRP A 114 39.99 -32.16 3.55
N ILE A 115 39.36 -32.19 4.72
CA ILE A 115 37.96 -31.76 4.90
C ILE A 115 37.81 -30.28 4.50
N LEU A 116 38.70 -29.40 4.96
CA LEU A 116 38.69 -27.98 4.60
C LEU A 116 38.84 -27.76 3.09
N ALA A 117 39.82 -28.43 2.46
CA ALA A 117 40.07 -28.30 1.03
C ALA A 117 38.91 -28.84 0.18
N LEU A 118 38.38 -30.01 0.53
CA LEU A 118 37.27 -30.65 -0.19
C LEU A 118 35.95 -29.88 -0.01
N ALA A 119 35.67 -29.39 1.21
CA ALA A 119 34.51 -28.55 1.50
C ALA A 119 34.53 -27.26 0.69
N TYR A 120 35.65 -26.55 0.65
CA TYR A 120 35.79 -25.32 -0.14
C TYR A 120 35.72 -25.60 -1.66
N PHE A 121 36.34 -26.69 -2.14
CA PHE A 121 36.27 -27.07 -3.55
C PHE A 121 34.84 -27.37 -4.01
N ILE A 122 34.08 -28.15 -3.24
CA ILE A 122 32.68 -28.47 -3.55
C ILE A 122 31.79 -27.22 -3.43
N ALA A 123 32.00 -26.39 -2.41
CA ALA A 123 31.30 -25.12 -2.25
C ALA A 123 31.56 -24.15 -3.42
N TYR A 124 32.80 -24.08 -3.91
CA TYR A 124 33.16 -23.25 -5.06
C TYR A 124 32.53 -23.75 -6.36
N LEU A 125 32.50 -25.08 -6.60
CA LEU A 125 31.80 -25.66 -7.75
C LEU A 125 30.28 -25.45 -7.70
N GLU A 126 29.66 -25.62 -6.54
CA GLU A 126 28.22 -25.33 -6.36
C GLU A 126 27.93 -23.83 -6.54
N THR A 127 28.80 -22.96 -6.04
CA THR A 127 28.72 -21.51 -6.27
C THR A 127 28.77 -21.17 -7.76
N ILE A 128 29.66 -21.82 -8.53
CA ILE A 128 29.73 -21.71 -10.00
C ILE A 128 28.48 -22.26 -10.70
N ALA A 129 27.94 -23.40 -10.22
CA ALA A 129 26.75 -23.98 -10.79
C ALA A 129 25.56 -23.03 -10.64
N ILE A 130 25.31 -22.54 -9.43
CA ILE A 130 24.20 -21.62 -9.12
C ILE A 130 24.38 -20.28 -9.86
N SER A 131 25.58 -19.68 -9.89
CA SER A 131 25.83 -18.37 -10.50
C SER A 131 25.68 -18.32 -12.03
N ASN A 132 25.75 -19.47 -12.70
CA ASN A 132 25.59 -19.61 -14.15
C ASN A 132 24.27 -20.27 -14.55
N PHE A 133 23.42 -20.69 -13.59
CA PHE A 133 22.14 -21.31 -13.88
C PHE A 133 21.07 -20.23 -14.14
N PRO A 134 20.34 -20.27 -15.27
CA PRO A 134 19.49 -19.16 -15.75
C PRO A 134 18.25 -18.87 -14.89
N TYR A 135 18.07 -19.63 -13.81
CA TYR A 135 16.94 -19.55 -12.89
C TYR A 135 17.28 -18.85 -11.56
N TYR A 136 18.47 -18.24 -11.49
CA TYR A 136 18.90 -17.35 -10.41
C TYR A 136 19.28 -15.98 -10.96
N GLU A 137 18.86 -14.93 -10.26
CA GLU A 137 19.33 -13.57 -10.43
C GLU A 137 20.26 -13.18 -9.27
N PHE A 138 21.20 -12.27 -9.49
CA PHE A 138 22.21 -11.85 -8.51
C PHE A 138 22.53 -10.37 -8.67
N VAL A 139 22.47 -9.60 -7.57
CA VAL A 139 22.90 -8.19 -7.51
C VAL A 139 24.42 -8.05 -7.69
N ASP A 140 25.23 -8.91 -7.04
CA ASP A 140 26.67 -9.00 -7.30
C ASP A 140 27.17 -10.44 -7.39
N ARG A 141 27.46 -10.87 -8.62
CA ARG A 141 28.07 -12.18 -8.91
C ARG A 141 29.50 -12.31 -8.37
N ALA A 142 30.26 -11.22 -8.23
CA ALA A 142 31.63 -11.27 -7.72
C ALA A 142 31.65 -11.54 -6.20
N SER A 143 30.74 -10.95 -5.43
CA SER A 143 30.54 -11.29 -4.02
C SER A 143 30.04 -12.72 -3.83
N MET A 144 29.16 -13.23 -4.71
CA MET A 144 28.76 -14.65 -4.69
C MET A 144 29.98 -15.58 -4.83
N TYR A 145 30.88 -15.33 -5.79
CA TYR A 145 32.10 -16.15 -5.95
C TYR A 145 33.07 -16.10 -4.76
N LYS A 146 33.18 -14.96 -4.05
CA LYS A 146 34.19 -14.75 -2.99
C LYS A 146 33.67 -15.03 -1.57
N VAL A 147 32.48 -14.53 -1.26
CA VAL A 147 31.85 -14.65 0.07
C VAL A 147 30.91 -15.84 0.10
N GLY A 148 30.17 -16.08 -0.99
CA GLY A 148 29.23 -17.20 -1.10
C GLY A 148 29.90 -18.56 -0.98
N SER A 149 31.00 -18.77 -1.69
CA SER A 149 31.80 -20.01 -1.64
C SER A 149 32.38 -20.31 -0.24
N LEU A 150 32.93 -19.30 0.44
CA LEU A 150 33.46 -19.43 1.80
C LEU A 150 32.36 -19.80 2.81
N PHE A 151 31.16 -19.24 2.66
CA PHE A 151 30.02 -19.52 3.53
C PHE A 151 29.39 -20.90 3.24
N TYR A 152 29.24 -21.28 1.97
CA TYR A 152 28.80 -22.65 1.60
C TYR A 152 29.77 -23.72 2.09
N ALA A 153 31.08 -23.43 2.18
CA ALA A 153 32.06 -24.38 2.72
C ALA A 153 31.76 -24.75 4.19
N ILE A 154 31.15 -23.86 4.99
CA ILE A 154 30.80 -24.12 6.40
C ILE A 154 29.82 -25.29 6.53
N TYR A 155 28.86 -25.43 5.60
CA TYR A 155 27.96 -26.60 5.57
C TYR A 155 28.77 -27.90 5.50
N PHE A 156 29.69 -27.99 4.54
CA PHE A 156 30.45 -29.19 4.25
C PHE A 156 31.53 -29.50 5.30
N ILE A 157 32.13 -28.47 5.91
CA ILE A 157 33.05 -28.61 7.06
C ILE A 157 32.36 -29.29 8.25
N VAL A 158 31.09 -28.98 8.51
CA VAL A 158 30.29 -29.64 9.56
C VAL A 158 29.77 -31.00 9.10
N SER A 159 29.22 -31.07 7.89
CA SER A 159 28.40 -32.18 7.46
C SER A 159 29.19 -33.43 7.07
N PHE A 160 30.35 -33.29 6.43
CA PHE A 160 31.19 -34.44 6.04
C PHE A 160 31.67 -35.28 7.23
N PRO A 161 32.31 -34.72 8.28
CA PRO A 161 32.75 -35.51 9.44
C PRO A 161 31.62 -36.01 10.36
N MET A 162 30.38 -35.57 10.15
CA MET A 162 29.20 -36.09 10.84
C MET A 162 28.52 -37.21 10.03
N PHE A 163 28.16 -36.95 8.77
CA PHE A 163 27.55 -37.93 7.86
C PHE A 163 28.42 -39.18 7.65
N LEU A 164 29.75 -39.05 7.71
CA LEU A 164 30.66 -40.21 7.67
C LEU A 164 30.33 -41.23 8.77
N ARG A 165 29.98 -40.79 9.98
CA ARG A 165 29.85 -41.61 11.19
C ARG A 165 28.73 -42.66 11.15
N ILE A 166 27.76 -42.51 10.25
CA ILE A 166 26.55 -43.34 10.14
C ILE A 166 26.87 -44.85 10.09
N ASP A 167 28.04 -45.21 9.54
CA ASP A 167 28.41 -46.59 9.22
C ASP A 167 29.93 -46.85 9.27
N GLU A 168 30.66 -46.20 10.19
CA GLU A 168 32.13 -46.39 10.37
C GLU A 168 32.48 -47.51 11.37
N LYS A 169 31.55 -47.90 12.25
CA LYS A 169 31.82 -48.83 13.36
C LYS A 169 31.04 -50.13 13.17
N PRO A 170 31.68 -51.26 12.79
CA PRO A 170 30.99 -52.52 12.53
C PRO A 170 30.18 -53.09 13.70
N GLY A 171 30.48 -52.70 14.94
CA GLY A 171 29.75 -53.09 16.15
C GLY A 171 28.82 -52.01 16.74
N ASP A 172 28.68 -50.85 16.10
CA ASP A 172 27.87 -49.71 16.56
C ASP A 172 27.08 -49.13 15.37
N LEU A 173 26.27 -49.97 14.73
CA LEU A 173 25.43 -49.61 13.57
C LEU A 173 24.27 -48.73 14.03
N TRP A 174 24.14 -47.52 13.46
CA TRP A 174 23.10 -46.58 13.89
C TRP A 174 21.71 -46.99 13.38
N ASP A 175 20.68 -46.70 14.19
CA ASP A 175 19.28 -46.81 13.80
C ASP A 175 18.73 -45.48 13.23
N LEU A 176 17.55 -45.51 12.62
CA LEU A 176 16.97 -44.31 12.00
C LEU A 176 16.74 -43.14 13.00
N PRO A 177 16.28 -43.37 14.25
CA PRO A 177 16.27 -42.34 15.29
C PRO A 177 17.63 -41.67 15.54
N ARG A 178 18.71 -42.44 15.75
CA ARG A 178 20.05 -41.87 16.00
C ARG A 178 20.58 -41.10 14.79
N VAL A 179 20.34 -41.60 13.58
CA VAL A 179 20.66 -40.92 12.32
C VAL A 179 19.91 -39.58 12.19
N ALA A 180 18.64 -39.53 12.56
CA ALA A 180 17.84 -38.30 12.55
C ALA A 180 18.32 -37.29 13.60
N VAL A 181 18.68 -37.75 14.81
CA VAL A 181 19.21 -36.88 15.88
C VAL A 181 20.59 -36.31 15.53
N ASP A 182 21.49 -37.10 14.93
CA ASP A 182 22.80 -36.58 14.46
C ASP A 182 22.64 -35.58 13.31
N ALA A 183 21.70 -35.79 12.38
CA ALA A 183 21.40 -34.84 11.31
C ALA A 183 20.85 -33.49 11.84
N LEU A 184 19.98 -33.53 12.86
CA LEU A 184 19.51 -32.34 13.57
C LEU A 184 20.67 -31.66 14.34
N GLY A 185 21.52 -32.43 15.01
CA GLY A 185 22.71 -31.92 15.70
C GLY A 185 23.70 -31.23 14.76
N ALA A 186 23.91 -31.78 13.56
CA ALA A 186 24.73 -31.16 12.52
C ALA A 186 24.14 -29.82 12.06
N ALA A 187 22.82 -29.74 11.86
CA ALA A 187 22.15 -28.50 11.49
C ALA A 187 22.16 -27.45 12.61
N MET A 188 22.08 -27.87 13.88
CA MET A 188 22.24 -26.98 15.04
C MET A 188 23.67 -26.43 15.16
N LEU A 189 24.68 -27.28 14.96
CA LEU A 189 26.10 -26.88 15.00
C LEU A 189 26.44 -25.90 13.86
N LEU A 190 25.95 -26.16 12.65
CA LEU A 190 25.99 -25.21 11.54
C LEU A 190 25.33 -23.88 11.92
N GLY A 191 24.19 -23.93 12.62
CA GLY A 191 23.48 -22.75 13.11
C GLY A 191 24.31 -21.87 14.04
N VAL A 192 24.98 -22.47 15.03
CA VAL A 192 25.86 -21.76 15.97
C VAL A 192 27.06 -21.14 15.26
N LEU A 193 27.67 -21.85 14.31
CA LEU A 193 28.81 -21.35 13.52
C LEU A 193 28.41 -20.20 12.59
N GLY A 194 27.26 -20.30 11.91
CA GLY A 194 26.74 -19.24 11.05
C GLY A 194 26.36 -17.97 11.81
N LEU A 195 25.74 -18.11 12.99
CA LEU A 195 25.49 -16.98 13.91
C LEU A 195 26.79 -16.31 14.35
N SER A 196 27.80 -17.11 14.71
CA SER A 196 29.13 -16.59 15.11
C SER A 196 29.80 -15.80 13.97
N TYR A 197 29.73 -16.32 12.75
CA TYR A 197 30.24 -15.64 11.56
C TYR A 197 29.48 -14.35 11.25
N SER A 198 28.15 -14.35 11.36
CA SER A 198 27.30 -13.17 11.20
C SER A 198 27.57 -12.09 12.24
N LEU A 199 28.00 -12.44 13.45
CA LEU A 199 28.40 -11.47 14.48
C LEU A 199 29.78 -10.87 14.21
N TYR A 200 30.72 -11.65 13.66
CA TYR A 200 32.10 -11.21 13.43
C TYR A 200 32.29 -10.38 12.14
N PHE A 201 31.71 -10.84 11.02
CA PHE A 201 31.77 -10.12 9.73
C PHE A 201 30.55 -9.21 9.50
N GLY A 202 29.62 -9.17 10.47
CA GLY A 202 28.43 -8.32 10.49
C GLY A 202 28.67 -6.80 10.47
N SER A 203 29.92 -6.36 10.64
CA SER A 203 30.28 -4.93 10.64
C SER A 203 30.85 -4.43 9.30
N THR A 204 31.23 -5.32 8.37
CA THR A 204 31.95 -4.93 7.14
C THR A 204 31.25 -5.33 5.84
N CYS A 205 30.46 -6.41 5.80
CA CYS A 205 29.64 -6.76 4.61
C CYS A 205 28.20 -6.22 4.66
N PHE A 206 27.66 -5.91 5.84
CA PHE A 206 26.23 -5.55 6.03
C PHE A 206 25.84 -4.11 5.64
N ALA A 207 26.70 -3.42 4.89
CA ALA A 207 26.41 -2.12 4.30
C ALA A 207 25.61 -2.21 2.99
N ALA A 208 25.59 -3.38 2.33
CA ALA A 208 25.06 -3.53 0.96
C ALA A 208 23.70 -4.24 0.85
N CYS A 209 23.28 -5.04 1.83
CA CYS A 209 21.98 -5.71 1.79
C CYS A 209 21.37 -5.87 3.19
N ARG A 210 20.08 -5.50 3.36
CA ARG A 210 19.32 -5.72 4.60
C ARG A 210 17.80 -5.73 4.37
N HIS A 211 17.25 -6.92 4.23
CA HIS A 211 15.82 -7.22 4.42
C HIS A 211 15.68 -8.57 5.16
N LYS A 212 14.50 -8.82 5.74
CA LYS A 212 14.00 -10.11 6.28
C LYS A 212 15.00 -11.27 6.51
N ASP A 213 15.46 -11.42 7.76
CA ASP A 213 15.15 -12.61 8.60
C ASP A 213 16.03 -12.64 9.86
N LEU A 214 15.42 -12.65 11.05
CA LEU A 214 16.13 -12.91 12.32
C LEU A 214 15.25 -13.51 13.45
N GLN A 215 14.04 -13.99 13.16
CA GLN A 215 13.12 -14.49 14.20
C GLN A 215 13.19 -16.02 14.42
N ASN A 216 13.63 -16.80 13.43
CA ASN A 216 13.48 -18.26 13.44
C ASN A 216 14.50 -19.05 14.29
N MET A 217 15.45 -18.41 14.99
CA MET A 217 16.40 -19.08 15.90
C MET A 217 16.28 -18.69 17.38
N ALA A 218 15.45 -17.70 17.74
CA ALA A 218 15.36 -17.21 19.12
C ALA A 218 14.57 -18.12 20.09
N ALA A 219 13.96 -19.20 19.58
CA ALA A 219 13.00 -20.03 20.33
C ALA A 219 13.62 -21.09 21.27
N PHE A 220 14.94 -21.33 21.23
CA PHE A 220 15.60 -22.41 21.99
C PHE A 220 16.90 -21.96 22.70
N SER A 221 16.81 -20.91 23.53
CA SER A 221 17.94 -20.49 24.39
C SER A 221 17.53 -19.89 25.74
N THR A 222 16.58 -20.53 26.44
CA THR A 222 16.16 -20.14 27.81
C THR A 222 16.69 -21.12 28.87
N ILE A 223 18.01 -21.12 29.09
CA ILE A 223 18.61 -21.67 30.32
C ILE A 223 19.52 -20.60 30.92
N SER A 224 19.24 -20.22 32.17
CA SER A 224 19.96 -19.18 32.90
C SER A 224 21.28 -19.72 33.49
N LEU A 225 22.39 -19.06 33.18
CA LEU A 225 23.61 -19.12 33.98
C LEU A 225 24.22 -17.72 34.10
N CYS A 226 24.06 -17.11 35.28
CA CYS A 226 24.86 -15.98 35.72
C CYS A 226 26.22 -16.50 36.24
N PRO A 227 27.32 -15.77 36.00
CA PRO A 227 28.03 -15.26 37.18
C PRO A 227 28.68 -13.87 37.01
N TYR A 228 28.51 -13.08 38.08
CA TYR A 228 29.45 -12.14 38.70
C TYR A 228 30.39 -11.21 37.90
N SER A 229 30.40 -9.96 38.37
CA SER A 229 31.25 -8.85 37.97
C SER A 229 32.76 -9.03 38.18
N LEU A 230 33.56 -8.37 37.33
CA LEU A 230 34.87 -7.85 37.72
C LEU A 230 35.14 -6.48 37.05
N TRP A 231 35.71 -5.55 37.81
CA TRP A 231 35.99 -4.18 37.35
C TRP A 231 37.26 -4.09 36.50
N ARG A 232 37.27 -3.19 35.50
CA ARG A 232 38.37 -2.23 35.25
C ARG A 232 37.98 -1.09 34.30
N ARG A 233 38.23 0.15 34.72
CA ARG A 233 38.32 1.33 33.83
C ARG A 233 39.77 1.48 33.33
N PRO A 234 39.95 2.01 32.12
CA PRO A 234 41.08 2.91 31.82
C PRO A 234 40.60 4.36 31.67
N SER A 235 41.46 5.33 32.00
CA SER A 235 41.26 6.77 31.75
C SER A 235 42.19 7.27 30.63
N PRO A 236 41.88 8.40 29.97
CA PRO A 236 42.63 8.85 28.79
C PRO A 236 43.93 9.61 29.11
N ARG A 237 44.93 9.46 28.23
CA ARG A 237 46.09 10.35 27.99
C ARG A 237 46.21 10.50 26.47
N LYS A 238 46.33 11.66 25.81
CA LYS A 238 47.11 12.93 25.95
C LYS A 238 48.41 12.97 25.08
N TYR A 239 48.39 13.88 24.11
CA TYR A 239 49.49 14.62 23.44
C TYR A 239 50.49 13.98 22.44
N SER A 240 50.35 14.38 21.16
CA SER A 240 51.34 15.04 20.24
C SER A 240 50.62 15.25 18.88
N ILE A 241 50.82 16.25 18.00
CA ILE A 241 51.81 17.31 17.69
C ILE A 241 53.06 16.85 16.89
N SER A 242 53.00 17.03 15.56
CA SER A 242 54.07 17.35 14.57
C SER A 242 53.48 17.13 13.16
N CYS A 243 53.17 18.15 12.35
CA CYS A 243 54.04 18.98 11.49
C CYS A 243 54.57 18.28 10.21
N SER A 244 54.01 18.71 9.06
CA SER A 244 54.61 18.96 7.73
C SER A 244 55.65 18.03 7.09
N ASP A 245 55.47 17.72 5.79
CA ASP A 245 56.55 17.88 4.80
C ASP A 245 56.07 18.05 3.33
N GLY A 246 56.96 18.58 2.48
CA GLY A 246 57.28 18.05 1.13
C GLY A 246 56.28 18.17 -0.03
N SER A 247 56.65 18.96 -1.05
CA SER A 247 56.20 18.79 -2.44
C SER A 247 57.29 18.11 -3.30
N PRO A 248 57.02 17.71 -4.55
CA PRO A 248 57.77 18.36 -5.65
C PRO A 248 56.95 18.61 -6.94
N THR A 249 57.60 19.22 -7.96
CA THR A 249 56.96 19.87 -9.13
C THR A 249 57.63 19.59 -10.49
N SER A 250 56.85 19.68 -11.58
CA SER A 250 57.25 19.99 -12.98
C SER A 250 55.96 20.29 -13.80
N ILE A 251 55.81 21.26 -14.73
CA ILE A 251 56.65 21.94 -15.75
C ILE A 251 56.95 21.03 -16.98
N GLY A 252 56.64 21.38 -18.24
CA GLY A 252 56.00 22.56 -18.88
C GLY A 252 55.28 22.16 -20.19
N SER A 253 54.75 23.03 -21.06
CA SER A 253 55.38 24.17 -21.76
C SER A 253 54.35 25.01 -22.58
N HIS A 254 54.79 26.08 -23.27
CA HIS A 254 53.92 27.02 -24.02
C HIS A 254 53.84 26.78 -25.53
N GLY A 255 52.70 27.15 -26.14
CA GLY A 255 52.56 27.42 -27.58
C GLY A 255 51.40 28.39 -27.84
N SER A 256 51.59 29.40 -28.70
CA SER A 256 50.65 30.53 -28.84
C SER A 256 50.33 30.93 -30.29
N LYS A 257 49.06 31.25 -30.57
CA LYS A 257 48.56 32.16 -31.60
C LYS A 257 47.05 32.43 -31.40
N ALA A 258 46.55 33.52 -31.97
CA ALA A 258 45.28 34.17 -31.58
C ALA A 258 44.19 34.09 -32.70
N PRO A 259 43.16 34.96 -32.73
CA PRO A 259 41.92 34.78 -31.98
C PRO A 259 40.66 34.74 -32.88
N ARG A 260 39.51 34.27 -32.36
CA ARG A 260 38.19 34.49 -33.00
C ARG A 260 37.11 35.02 -32.04
N LYS A 261 36.54 36.14 -32.48
CA LYS A 261 35.42 36.96 -31.97
C LYS A 261 34.52 36.36 -30.87
N ARG A 262 34.31 37.15 -29.81
CA ARG A 262 33.04 37.17 -29.05
C ARG A 262 31.89 37.54 -30.00
N SER A 263 30.75 36.87 -29.85
CA SER A 263 29.45 37.53 -29.94
C SER A 263 28.94 37.70 -28.51
N GLY A 264 28.41 38.86 -28.17
CA GLY A 264 28.11 39.21 -26.78
C GLY A 264 26.61 39.19 -26.47
N ARG A 265 26.25 38.64 -25.31
CA ARG A 265 25.12 39.14 -24.54
C ARG A 265 25.59 39.36 -23.10
N LEU A 266 25.59 40.61 -22.67
CA LEU A 266 25.88 41.00 -21.29
C LEU A 266 24.61 40.84 -20.47
N GLU A 267 24.36 39.63 -19.96
CA GLU A 267 23.52 39.47 -18.77
C GLU A 267 24.42 39.50 -17.54
N GLY A 268 24.02 40.29 -16.55
CA GLY A 268 24.90 40.71 -15.46
C GLY A 268 25.24 39.61 -14.46
N ALA A 269 26.40 39.75 -13.82
CA ALA A 269 26.86 38.82 -12.78
C ALA A 269 25.93 38.73 -11.56
N GLY A 270 25.03 39.71 -11.36
CA GLY A 270 23.96 39.66 -10.35
C GLY A 270 23.08 38.43 -10.52
N LYS A 271 22.43 38.28 -11.70
CA LYS A 271 21.56 37.12 -12.00
C LYS A 271 22.25 35.79 -11.73
N SER A 272 23.48 35.60 -12.22
CA SER A 272 24.20 34.33 -12.02
C SER A 272 24.52 34.04 -10.55
N MET A 273 24.59 35.05 -9.70
CA MET A 273 24.78 34.88 -8.25
C MET A 273 23.45 34.64 -7.56
N GLU A 274 22.41 35.42 -7.90
CA GLU A 274 21.02 35.25 -7.45
C GLU A 274 20.51 33.85 -7.78
N ASP A 275 20.60 33.41 -9.04
CA ASP A 275 20.28 32.04 -9.50
C ASP A 275 21.09 30.95 -8.77
N SER A 276 22.28 31.27 -8.26
CA SER A 276 23.13 30.31 -7.51
C SER A 276 22.79 30.25 -6.02
N VAL A 277 22.30 31.34 -5.45
CA VAL A 277 21.75 31.41 -4.09
C VAL A 277 20.38 30.75 -4.08
N GLN A 278 19.52 31.07 -5.06
CA GLN A 278 18.23 30.44 -5.31
C GLN A 278 18.36 28.91 -5.35
N ARG A 279 19.22 28.35 -6.23
CA ARG A 279 19.47 26.90 -6.30
C ARG A 279 20.06 26.28 -5.02
N LYS A 280 20.80 27.04 -4.21
CA LYS A 280 21.30 26.59 -2.90
C LYS A 280 20.24 26.68 -1.80
N MET A 281 19.24 27.55 -1.93
CA MET A 281 18.09 27.65 -1.03
C MET A 281 16.97 26.68 -1.43
N GLU A 282 16.93 26.22 -2.68
CA GLU A 282 16.05 25.14 -3.15
C GLU A 282 16.55 23.76 -2.70
N GLN A 283 17.87 23.55 -2.66
CA GLN A 283 18.48 22.29 -2.23
C GLN A 283 18.13 21.94 -0.76
N PHE A 284 17.44 20.82 -0.58
CA PHE A 284 17.02 20.30 0.73
C PHE A 284 18.20 20.06 1.68
N TYR A 285 18.06 20.51 2.93
CA TYR A 285 19.17 20.60 3.88
C TYR A 285 19.27 19.38 4.83
N GLU A 286 20.19 18.45 4.54
CA GLU A 286 20.43 17.27 5.38
C GLU A 286 21.58 17.42 6.41
N GLY A 287 22.08 18.64 6.65
CA GLY A 287 23.28 18.89 7.47
C GLY A 287 23.04 19.11 8.98
N SER A 288 24.06 18.91 9.80
CA SER A 288 23.99 19.09 11.26
C SER A 288 24.09 20.55 11.74
N ASN A 289 24.80 21.40 10.97
CA ASN A 289 24.95 22.83 11.23
C ASN A 289 23.65 23.62 10.94
N GLY A 290 23.63 24.93 11.19
CA GLY A 290 22.44 25.77 10.94
C GLY A 290 21.46 25.79 12.12
N PRO A 291 20.18 26.18 11.90
CA PRO A 291 19.21 26.33 13.00
C PRO A 291 18.95 25.00 13.72
N PRO A 292 18.75 25.01 15.06
CA PRO A 292 18.52 23.81 15.85
C PRO A 292 17.12 23.23 15.61
N ILE A 293 16.06 24.01 15.87
CA ILE A 293 14.67 23.58 15.75
C ILE A 293 14.29 23.50 14.28
N ARG A 294 13.79 22.34 13.85
CA ARG A 294 13.49 22.02 12.45
C ARG A 294 12.15 21.32 12.31
N ILE A 295 11.45 21.63 11.23
CA ILE A 295 10.13 21.10 10.91
C ILE A 295 10.13 20.65 9.44
N VAL A 296 9.69 19.42 9.18
CA VAL A 296 9.43 18.91 7.82
C VAL A 296 8.03 18.26 7.83
N PRO A 297 7.00 18.92 7.29
CA PRO A 297 5.71 18.28 7.02
C PRO A 297 5.88 17.25 5.89
N ILE A 298 5.43 16.02 6.11
CA ILE A 298 5.37 14.96 5.09
C ILE A 298 3.94 14.86 4.55
N GLY A 299 2.94 15.11 5.40
CA GLY A 299 1.52 15.26 5.07
C GLY A 299 0.78 16.12 6.11
N GLY A 300 -0.37 16.68 5.73
CA GLY A 300 -1.26 17.51 6.56
C GLY A 300 -1.19 19.03 6.31
N LEU A 301 -0.30 19.52 5.43
CA LEU A 301 -0.14 20.97 5.15
C LEU A 301 -0.44 21.31 3.69
N GLY A 302 -1.64 21.86 3.46
CA GLY A 302 -2.20 22.20 2.15
C GLY A 302 -3.43 21.38 1.78
N GLU A 303 -3.81 20.42 2.62
CA GLU A 303 -4.89 19.43 2.46
C GLU A 303 -5.59 19.18 3.80
N ILE A 304 -6.60 18.29 3.84
CA ILE A 304 -7.22 17.81 5.09
C ILE A 304 -7.05 16.29 5.15
N GLY A 305 -6.13 15.83 5.99
CA GLY A 305 -5.82 14.41 6.18
C GLY A 305 -4.32 14.12 6.16
N MET A 306 -3.97 12.84 6.25
CA MET A 306 -2.60 12.31 6.17
C MET A 306 -1.55 12.97 7.08
N ASN A 307 -1.96 13.48 8.25
CA ASN A 307 -1.10 14.25 9.13
C ASN A 307 0.13 13.44 9.55
N CYS A 308 1.31 13.99 9.22
CA CYS A 308 2.58 13.30 9.38
C CYS A 308 3.71 14.34 9.35
N MET A 309 4.24 14.71 10.51
CA MET A 309 5.19 15.83 10.63
C MET A 309 6.46 15.44 11.40
N LEU A 310 7.62 15.61 10.78
CA LEU A 310 8.89 15.52 11.48
C LEU A 310 9.19 16.83 12.21
N VAL A 311 9.45 16.72 13.52
CA VAL A 311 9.94 17.81 14.35
C VAL A 311 11.28 17.38 14.95
N GLY A 312 12.31 18.22 14.83
CA GLY A 312 13.66 17.86 15.23
C GLY A 312 14.44 18.98 15.90
N ASN A 313 15.49 18.56 16.59
CA ASN A 313 16.56 19.41 17.10
C ASN A 313 17.89 18.92 16.49
N HIS A 314 18.57 19.81 15.76
CA HIS A 314 19.70 19.49 14.90
C HIS A 314 19.39 18.33 13.95
N ASP A 315 20.06 17.18 14.06
CA ASP A 315 19.86 16.04 13.17
C ASP A 315 19.09 14.87 13.81
N ARG A 316 18.41 15.13 14.92
CA ARG A 316 17.59 14.17 15.68
C ARG A 316 16.12 14.59 15.60
N TYR A 317 15.25 13.66 15.22
CA TYR A 317 13.83 13.95 14.97
C TYR A 317 12.91 12.98 15.72
N ILE A 318 11.70 13.47 16.03
CA ILE A 318 10.52 12.65 16.24
C ILE A 318 9.56 12.86 15.07
N LEU A 319 8.73 11.86 14.78
CA LEU A 319 7.54 12.03 13.96
C LEU A 319 6.34 12.30 14.87
N ILE A 320 5.50 13.26 14.51
CA ILE A 320 4.19 13.50 15.10
C ILE A 320 3.14 13.03 14.09
N ASP A 321 2.31 12.09 14.54
CA ASP A 321 1.25 11.41 13.80
C ASP A 321 1.70 10.66 12.52
N ALA A 322 0.85 9.72 12.10
CA ALA A 322 1.02 8.88 10.92
C ALA A 322 -0.36 8.59 10.31
N GLY A 323 -0.94 9.61 9.69
CA GLY A 323 -2.28 9.57 9.11
C GLY A 323 -2.40 8.99 7.70
N VAL A 324 -3.64 8.91 7.23
CA VAL A 324 -4.02 8.76 5.82
C VAL A 324 -5.02 9.83 5.40
N MET A 325 -5.17 10.05 4.10
CA MET A 325 -6.24 10.85 3.50
C MET A 325 -7.17 9.94 2.69
N PHE A 326 -8.45 10.30 2.63
CA PHE A 326 -9.42 9.60 1.78
C PHE A 326 -9.34 10.16 0.34
N PRO A 327 -9.46 9.31 -0.69
CA PRO A 327 -9.31 9.74 -2.07
C PRO A 327 -10.46 10.61 -2.58
N ASP A 328 -10.12 11.48 -3.52
CA ASP A 328 -11.05 12.37 -4.21
C ASP A 328 -11.79 11.67 -5.36
N TYR A 329 -12.67 12.41 -6.04
CA TYR A 329 -13.62 11.85 -7.03
C TYR A 329 -12.98 11.38 -8.35
N ASP A 330 -11.74 11.77 -8.66
CA ASP A 330 -10.99 11.43 -9.87
C ASP A 330 -9.88 10.37 -9.63
N GLU A 331 -9.61 10.01 -8.38
CA GLU A 331 -8.60 9.01 -7.97
C GLU A 331 -9.19 7.58 -8.04
N LEU A 332 -9.57 7.18 -9.25
CA LEU A 332 -10.44 6.03 -9.51
C LEU A 332 -9.90 4.69 -8.97
N GLY A 333 -10.59 4.13 -7.98
CA GLY A 333 -10.31 2.83 -7.38
C GLY A 333 -9.31 2.85 -6.22
N VAL A 334 -8.76 4.01 -5.87
CA VAL A 334 -8.00 4.20 -4.62
C VAL A 334 -8.91 3.95 -3.42
N GLN A 335 -8.33 3.50 -2.30
CA GLN A 335 -9.02 3.39 -1.01
C GLN A 335 -8.44 4.34 0.05
N LYS A 336 -7.12 4.54 0.06
CA LYS A 336 -6.40 5.43 0.98
C LYS A 336 -5.20 6.08 0.30
N ILE A 337 -4.85 7.28 0.75
CA ILE A 337 -3.65 8.03 0.36
C ILE A 337 -2.77 8.24 1.59
N ILE A 338 -1.47 8.09 1.42
CA ILE A 338 -0.47 7.91 2.48
C ILE A 338 0.72 8.85 2.16
N PRO A 339 1.36 9.48 3.17
CA PRO A 339 2.55 10.32 2.99
C PRO A 339 3.74 9.56 2.38
N ASP A 340 4.76 10.28 1.88
CA ASP A 340 5.91 9.67 1.20
C ASP A 340 6.73 8.75 2.11
N THR A 341 6.49 7.45 1.94
CA THR A 341 7.14 6.39 2.72
C THR A 341 8.62 6.20 2.35
N THR A 342 9.03 6.62 1.14
CA THR A 342 10.40 6.50 0.65
C THR A 342 11.31 7.52 1.34
N PHE A 343 10.83 8.75 1.54
CA PHE A 343 11.51 9.77 2.33
C PHE A 343 11.67 9.33 3.79
N ILE A 344 10.59 8.86 4.41
CA ILE A 344 10.61 8.34 5.80
C ILE A 344 11.59 7.15 5.91
N LYS A 345 11.65 6.26 4.90
CA LYS A 345 12.64 5.18 4.84
C LYS A 345 14.08 5.69 4.73
N ARG A 346 14.34 6.73 3.91
CA ARG A 346 15.66 7.40 3.80
C ARG A 346 16.11 7.99 5.13
N TRP A 347 15.21 8.69 5.83
CA TRP A 347 15.48 9.38 7.09
C TRP A 347 15.27 8.54 8.36
N SER A 348 14.89 7.26 8.23
CA SER A 348 14.61 6.34 9.35
C SER A 348 15.72 6.20 10.41
N HIS A 349 16.96 6.55 10.08
CA HIS A 349 18.10 6.56 11.01
C HIS A 349 18.16 7.83 11.89
N LYS A 350 17.41 8.89 11.55
CA LYS A 350 17.30 10.16 12.28
C LYS A 350 16.03 10.27 13.14
N ILE A 351 15.07 9.37 12.93
CA ILE A 351 13.75 9.35 13.59
C ILE A 351 13.81 8.42 14.80
N GLU A 352 13.79 8.96 16.00
CA GLU A 352 13.98 8.20 17.24
C GLU A 352 12.67 7.73 17.89
N ALA A 353 11.55 8.41 17.61
CA ALA A 353 10.22 8.05 18.07
C ALA A 353 9.12 8.52 17.10
N VAL A 354 7.97 7.85 17.14
CA VAL A 354 6.69 8.36 16.64
C VAL A 354 5.82 8.70 17.85
N VAL A 355 5.21 9.88 17.87
CA VAL A 355 4.28 10.33 18.91
C VAL A 355 2.91 10.59 18.30
N ILE A 356 1.88 9.96 18.85
CA ILE A 356 0.50 10.05 18.36
C ILE A 356 -0.32 11.01 19.25
N THR A 357 -1.01 11.96 18.64
CA THR A 357 -1.86 12.97 19.32
C THR A 357 -3.23 12.42 19.69
N HIS A 358 -3.87 11.67 18.78
CA HIS A 358 -5.20 11.08 18.95
C HIS A 358 -5.49 9.96 17.92
N GLY A 359 -6.68 9.34 18.00
CA GLY A 359 -7.01 8.09 17.30
C GLY A 359 -7.88 8.19 16.04
N HIS A 360 -7.85 9.28 15.27
CA HIS A 360 -8.52 9.33 13.96
C HIS A 360 -7.64 8.75 12.83
N GLU A 361 -8.24 8.28 11.74
CA GLU A 361 -7.49 7.66 10.64
C GLU A 361 -6.50 8.61 9.95
N ASP A 362 -6.79 9.91 9.92
CA ASP A 362 -5.90 10.98 9.49
C ASP A 362 -4.77 11.32 10.47
N HIS A 363 -4.64 10.58 11.58
CA HIS A 363 -3.50 10.65 12.52
C HIS A 363 -2.87 9.28 12.86
N ILE A 364 -3.60 8.16 12.72
CA ILE A 364 -3.09 6.78 12.99
C ILE A 364 -3.29 5.76 11.87
N GLY A 365 -4.00 6.10 10.79
CA GLY A 365 -4.50 5.12 9.81
C GLY A 365 -3.45 4.52 8.85
N TYR A 366 -2.17 4.84 9.03
CA TYR A 366 -1.07 4.44 8.14
C TYR A 366 -0.73 2.94 8.32
N PRO A 367 -0.73 2.12 7.24
CA PRO A 367 -0.50 0.67 7.31
C PRO A 367 0.96 0.30 7.67
N SER A 368 1.16 -0.68 8.55
CA SER A 368 2.50 -1.03 9.07
C SER A 368 3.49 -1.51 8.02
N SER A 369 2.99 -2.05 6.91
CA SER A 369 3.78 -2.60 5.80
C SER A 369 4.62 -1.53 5.08
N GLY A 370 4.19 -0.27 5.08
CA GLY A 370 4.88 0.83 4.40
C GLY A 370 5.91 1.56 5.27
N PHE A 371 5.78 1.54 6.61
CA PHE A 371 6.64 2.32 7.50
C PHE A 371 7.82 1.50 8.04
N PRO A 372 9.03 2.07 8.19
CA PRO A 372 10.15 1.42 8.89
C PRO A 372 9.97 1.33 10.43
N TYR A 373 8.81 0.85 10.92
CA TYR A 373 8.55 0.62 12.36
C TYR A 373 9.44 -0.48 12.97
N SER A 374 10.31 -1.09 12.15
CA SER A 374 11.21 -2.19 12.50
C SER A 374 12.25 -1.86 13.58
N ASN A 375 12.50 -0.57 13.89
CA ASN A 375 13.36 -0.14 15.00
C ASN A 375 12.80 0.99 15.90
N ILE A 376 11.73 1.68 15.49
CA ILE A 376 11.30 2.95 16.13
C ILE A 376 10.29 2.68 17.26
N CYS A 377 10.33 3.50 18.32
CA CYS A 377 9.37 3.45 19.42
C CYS A 377 8.10 4.23 19.07
N ILE A 378 6.91 3.65 19.28
CA ILE A 378 5.63 4.35 19.07
C ILE A 378 5.06 4.73 20.44
N ILE A 379 4.67 5.99 20.59
CA ILE A 379 4.32 6.62 21.85
C ILE A 379 2.94 7.28 21.72
N PHE A 380 1.94 6.79 22.44
CA PHE A 380 0.54 7.21 22.31
C PHE A 380 -0.14 7.37 23.68
N TYR A 381 -1.25 8.10 23.74
CA TYR A 381 -2.00 8.29 24.98
C TYR A 381 -2.69 6.99 25.44
N ASN A 382 -2.92 6.82 26.75
CA ASN A 382 -3.71 5.72 27.34
C ASN A 382 -5.18 5.80 26.87
N GLY A 383 -5.47 5.43 25.63
CA GLY A 383 -6.80 5.50 25.00
C GLY A 383 -6.86 5.48 23.48
N VAL A 384 -5.72 5.58 22.78
CA VAL A 384 -5.67 5.25 21.35
C VAL A 384 -5.67 3.73 21.22
N ASP A 385 -6.62 3.20 20.43
CA ASP A 385 -6.90 1.76 20.35
C ASP A 385 -5.66 0.94 19.97
N GLN A 386 -5.28 0.02 20.85
CA GLN A 386 -4.21 -0.94 20.58
C GLN A 386 -4.55 -1.86 19.41
N LYS A 387 -5.83 -2.21 19.24
CA LYS A 387 -6.31 -3.04 18.15
C LYS A 387 -6.26 -2.34 16.79
N ALA A 388 -6.36 -1.01 16.73
CA ALA A 388 -6.08 -0.26 15.52
C ALA A 388 -4.60 -0.37 15.10
N PHE A 389 -3.66 -0.40 16.04
CA PHE A 389 -2.25 -0.71 15.74
C PHE A 389 -2.05 -2.19 15.37
N GLU A 390 -2.78 -3.14 15.97
CA GLU A 390 -2.76 -4.56 15.60
C GLU A 390 -3.32 -4.82 14.19
N GLU A 391 -4.47 -4.23 13.85
CA GLU A 391 -5.15 -4.36 12.55
C GLU A 391 -4.35 -3.72 11.41
N ASN A 392 -3.69 -2.58 11.68
CA ASN A 392 -2.70 -2.02 10.74
C ASN A 392 -1.40 -2.84 10.68
N GLY A 393 -1.18 -3.82 11.58
CA GLY A 393 -0.10 -4.80 11.52
C GLY A 393 1.17 -4.47 12.32
N ILE A 394 1.09 -3.70 13.41
CA ILE A 394 2.24 -3.34 14.26
C ILE A 394 2.47 -4.45 15.30
N PHE A 395 3.06 -5.56 14.85
CA PHE A 395 3.21 -6.81 15.62
C PHE A 395 4.17 -6.77 16.83
N VAL A 396 4.72 -5.61 17.21
CA VAL A 396 5.73 -5.51 18.29
C VAL A 396 5.19 -4.68 19.46
N TYR A 397 4.26 -5.27 20.20
CA TYR A 397 3.60 -4.69 21.37
C TYR A 397 4.59 -4.14 22.43
N SER A 398 5.80 -4.70 22.54
CA SER A 398 6.86 -4.19 23.44
C SER A 398 7.46 -2.82 23.05
N ARG A 399 7.11 -2.28 21.88
CA ARG A 399 7.48 -0.92 21.42
C ARG A 399 6.35 0.10 21.54
N LEU A 400 5.14 -0.37 21.87
CA LEU A 400 3.97 0.45 22.17
C LEU A 400 4.13 1.02 23.59
N LYS A 401 4.49 2.29 23.71
CA LYS A 401 4.61 3.00 25.00
C LYS A 401 3.45 3.95 25.20
N VAL A 402 2.89 3.93 26.41
CA VAL A 402 1.64 4.62 26.71
C VAL A 402 1.85 5.76 27.69
N PHE A 403 1.50 7.00 27.29
CA PHE A 403 1.65 8.20 28.11
C PHE A 403 0.35 8.69 28.76
N ARG A 404 0.46 9.67 29.65
CA ARG A 404 -0.66 10.37 30.29
C ARG A 404 -0.42 11.87 30.17
N THR A 405 -1.50 12.66 30.15
CA THR A 405 -1.43 14.12 30.18
C THR A 405 -0.77 14.63 31.47
N ARG A 406 -0.13 15.79 31.38
CA ARG A 406 0.74 16.40 32.42
C ARG A 406 1.91 15.53 32.90
N LYS A 407 2.17 14.37 32.27
CA LYS A 407 3.31 13.50 32.60
C LYS A 407 4.38 13.58 31.52
N LYS A 408 5.47 14.26 31.85
CA LYS A 408 6.69 14.37 31.04
C LYS A 408 7.31 13.00 30.72
N PHE A 409 7.80 12.84 29.49
CA PHE A 409 8.63 11.72 29.04
C PHE A 409 9.67 12.18 28.01
N ILE A 410 10.69 11.36 27.74
CA ILE A 410 11.70 11.66 26.70
C ILE A 410 11.34 10.97 25.40
N ALA A 411 11.35 11.70 24.29
CA ALA A 411 11.23 11.18 22.93
C ALA A 411 12.20 11.93 21.99
N GLY A 412 13.12 11.19 21.38
CA GLY A 412 14.19 11.77 20.58
C GLY A 412 15.00 12.82 21.35
N PRO A 413 15.15 14.06 20.84
CA PRO A 413 15.84 15.13 21.54
C PRO A 413 14.95 15.94 22.51
N PHE A 414 13.67 15.58 22.69
CA PHE A 414 12.71 16.38 23.45
C PHE A 414 12.30 15.75 24.78
N GLU A 415 12.13 16.59 25.80
CA GLU A 415 11.21 16.30 26.90
C GLU A 415 9.80 16.69 26.45
N VAL A 416 8.92 15.71 26.29
CA VAL A 416 7.55 15.85 25.82
C VAL A 416 6.60 15.85 27.00
N GLU A 417 5.76 16.87 27.12
CA GLU A 417 4.63 16.94 28.04
C GLU A 417 3.31 17.04 27.25
N PRO A 418 2.44 16.01 27.30
CA PRO A 418 1.13 16.06 26.66
C PRO A 418 0.14 16.88 27.50
N ILE A 419 -0.60 17.77 26.86
CA ILE A 419 -1.67 18.59 27.45
C ILE A 419 -3.03 18.12 26.92
N ARG A 420 -4.09 18.16 27.73
CA ARG A 420 -5.40 17.66 27.29
C ARG A 420 -6.09 18.70 26.39
N VAL A 421 -6.59 18.24 25.24
CA VAL A 421 -7.51 19.00 24.39
C VAL A 421 -8.84 18.25 24.23
N THR A 422 -9.91 18.98 23.93
CA THR A 422 -11.23 18.43 23.61
C THR A 422 -11.43 18.40 22.10
N HIS A 423 -11.92 17.28 21.56
CA HIS A 423 -12.08 17.04 20.13
C HIS A 423 -13.23 16.03 19.89
N SER A 424 -13.46 15.55 18.66
CA SER A 424 -14.58 14.65 18.33
C SER A 424 -14.33 13.15 18.54
N ILE A 425 -13.20 12.77 19.15
CA ILE A 425 -12.89 11.44 19.69
C ILE A 425 -12.35 11.61 21.13
N PRO A 426 -12.49 10.62 22.05
CA PRO A 426 -11.90 10.72 23.37
C PRO A 426 -10.38 10.90 23.37
N ASP A 427 -9.85 11.26 24.54
CA ASP A 427 -8.42 11.06 24.89
C ASP A 427 -7.39 11.70 23.94
N CYS A 428 -7.74 12.84 23.32
CA CYS A 428 -6.88 13.67 22.48
C CYS A 428 -5.89 14.52 23.30
N CYS A 429 -4.73 14.82 22.72
CA CYS A 429 -3.73 15.69 23.34
C CYS A 429 -2.97 16.60 22.37
N GLY A 430 -2.60 17.78 22.88
CA GLY A 430 -1.51 18.58 22.34
C GLY A 430 -0.18 18.16 22.97
N LEU A 431 0.93 18.51 22.32
CA LEU A 431 2.29 18.13 22.72
C LEU A 431 3.14 19.37 22.95
N VAL A 432 3.66 19.52 24.18
CA VAL A 432 4.69 20.51 24.52
C VAL A 432 6.05 19.80 24.42
N LEU A 433 6.89 20.21 23.47
CA LEU A 433 8.22 19.64 23.22
C LEU A 433 9.28 20.62 23.71
N ARG A 434 10.05 20.23 24.74
CA ARG A 434 11.11 21.06 25.33
C ARG A 434 12.49 20.56 24.94
N CYS A 435 13.38 21.48 24.58
CA CYS A 435 14.80 21.23 24.35
C CYS A 435 15.62 22.48 24.75
N ASP A 436 16.95 22.37 24.79
CA ASP A 436 17.85 23.47 25.23
C ASP A 436 17.71 24.77 24.40
N ASP A 437 17.17 24.67 23.19
CA ASP A 437 17.02 25.77 22.24
C ASP A 437 15.65 26.46 22.28
N GLY A 438 14.67 25.87 22.98
CA GLY A 438 13.34 26.43 23.16
C GLY A 438 12.24 25.38 23.31
N THR A 439 11.04 25.88 23.64
CA THR A 439 9.82 25.08 23.79
C THR A 439 8.91 25.24 22.57
N ILE A 440 8.45 24.11 22.02
CA ILE A 440 7.54 24.01 20.88
C ILE A 440 6.17 23.53 21.39
N LEU A 441 5.08 24.15 20.94
CA LEU A 441 3.71 23.67 21.15
C LEU A 441 3.15 23.15 19.83
N HIS A 442 2.77 21.87 19.77
CA HIS A 442 1.91 21.32 18.72
C HIS A 442 0.52 21.12 19.34
N THR A 443 -0.53 21.80 18.87
CA THR A 443 -1.85 21.70 19.52
C THR A 443 -2.49 20.32 19.41
N GLY A 444 -2.10 19.52 18.39
CA GLY A 444 -2.97 18.46 17.89
C GLY A 444 -4.26 19.06 17.34
N ASP A 445 -5.29 18.24 17.21
CA ASP A 445 -6.61 18.67 16.75
C ASP A 445 -7.53 18.94 17.94
N TRP A 446 -8.21 20.09 17.91
CA TRP A 446 -8.87 20.60 19.11
C TRP A 446 -9.97 21.62 18.82
N LYS A 447 -10.95 21.63 19.74
CA LYS A 447 -11.85 22.74 20.04
C LYS A 447 -11.82 23.02 21.54
N ILE A 448 -12.45 24.10 21.98
CA ILE A 448 -12.77 24.31 23.40
C ILE A 448 -14.19 23.80 23.64
N ASP A 449 -14.31 22.66 24.30
CA ASP A 449 -15.58 22.19 24.85
C ASP A 449 -15.62 22.49 26.36
N GLU A 450 -16.54 23.37 26.78
CA GLU A 450 -16.74 23.76 28.18
C GLU A 450 -17.53 22.72 28.98
N SER A 451 -18.26 21.82 28.30
CA SER A 451 -19.10 20.78 28.92
C SER A 451 -19.03 19.44 28.16
N PRO A 452 -17.82 18.87 27.99
CA PRO A 452 -17.63 17.62 27.26
C PRO A 452 -18.27 16.45 28.00
N LEU A 453 -18.79 15.49 27.24
CA LEU A 453 -19.58 14.37 27.75
C LEU A 453 -18.79 13.37 28.62
N ASP A 454 -17.45 13.39 28.58
CA ASP A 454 -16.59 12.61 29.49
C ASP A 454 -16.23 13.37 30.79
N GLY A 455 -16.75 14.59 30.98
CA GLY A 455 -16.50 15.45 32.14
C GLY A 455 -15.09 16.05 32.22
N LYS A 456 -14.21 15.77 31.25
CA LYS A 456 -12.80 16.20 31.26
C LYS A 456 -12.60 17.37 30.27
N VAL A 457 -12.62 18.60 30.78
CA VAL A 457 -12.50 19.84 30.00
C VAL A 457 -11.15 20.01 29.27
N PHE A 458 -11.07 21.02 28.40
CA PHE A 458 -9.84 21.50 27.76
C PHE A 458 -8.88 22.13 28.79
N ASP A 459 -7.60 21.78 28.76
CA ASP A 459 -6.59 22.19 29.76
C ASP A 459 -6.03 23.60 29.48
N ARG A 460 -6.85 24.63 29.71
CA ARG A 460 -6.43 26.04 29.59
C ARG A 460 -5.28 26.40 30.54
N GLU A 461 -5.31 25.85 31.75
CA GLU A 461 -4.31 26.11 32.78
C GLU A 461 -2.90 25.73 32.29
N ALA A 462 -2.76 24.60 31.58
CA ALA A 462 -1.50 24.20 30.96
C ALA A 462 -0.95 25.25 29.99
N LEU A 463 -1.82 25.90 29.21
CA LEU A 463 -1.44 26.92 28.24
C LEU A 463 -1.10 28.25 28.90
N GLU A 464 -1.76 28.60 30.01
CA GLU A 464 -1.38 29.76 30.83
C GLU A 464 -0.06 29.54 31.57
N GLU A 465 0.22 28.32 32.05
CA GLU A 465 1.51 27.93 32.61
C GLU A 465 2.62 27.97 31.55
N LEU A 466 2.36 27.39 30.38
CA LEU A 466 3.27 27.38 29.23
C LEU A 466 3.55 28.79 28.68
N SER A 467 2.58 29.70 28.73
CA SER A 467 2.75 31.12 28.39
C SER A 467 3.75 31.83 29.31
N LYS A 468 3.82 31.42 30.59
CA LYS A 468 4.80 31.92 31.58
C LYS A 468 6.21 31.32 31.36
N GLU A 469 6.30 30.11 30.80
CA GLU A 469 7.55 29.48 30.37
C GLU A 469 8.12 30.13 29.09
N GLY A 470 7.25 30.41 28.11
CA GLY A 470 7.55 31.14 26.88
C GLY A 470 7.72 30.24 25.65
N VAL A 471 6.69 30.19 24.79
CA VAL A 471 6.70 29.35 23.58
C VAL A 471 7.57 29.96 22.48
N THR A 472 8.52 29.17 21.97
CA THR A 472 9.41 29.55 20.88
C THR A 472 8.75 29.36 19.52
N LEU A 473 8.05 28.23 19.32
CA LEU A 473 7.24 27.95 18.13
C LEU A 473 5.91 27.32 18.53
N MET A 474 4.80 27.82 18.00
CA MET A 474 3.50 27.16 18.07
C MET A 474 3.08 26.67 16.68
N MET A 475 2.51 25.47 16.66
CA MET A 475 1.88 24.83 15.51
C MET A 475 0.43 24.51 15.87
N SER A 476 -0.54 25.05 15.13
CA SER A 476 -1.97 24.91 15.45
C SER A 476 -2.80 24.41 14.28
N ASP A 477 -3.75 23.52 14.58
CA ASP A 477 -4.91 23.20 13.74
C ASP A 477 -5.57 24.48 13.21
N SER A 478 -5.89 24.49 11.91
CA SER A 478 -6.44 25.62 11.16
C SER A 478 -7.81 25.34 10.54
N THR A 479 -8.34 24.13 10.70
CA THR A 479 -9.42 23.53 9.90
C THR A 479 -10.69 24.40 9.79
N ASN A 480 -11.05 25.11 10.87
CA ASN A 480 -12.25 25.94 10.93
C ASN A 480 -11.95 27.45 11.09
N VAL A 481 -10.77 27.97 10.72
CA VAL A 481 -10.42 29.41 10.85
C VAL A 481 -11.32 30.37 10.04
N LEU A 482 -11.99 29.84 9.00
CA LEU A 482 -13.02 30.55 8.23
C LEU A 482 -14.39 30.58 8.92
N SER A 483 -14.61 29.74 9.95
CA SER A 483 -15.87 29.70 10.70
C SER A 483 -15.88 30.80 11.77
N PRO A 484 -16.82 31.76 11.73
CA PRO A 484 -16.91 32.82 12.74
C PRO A 484 -17.48 32.29 14.06
N GLY A 485 -17.20 32.99 15.16
CA GLY A 485 -17.70 32.63 16.48
C GLY A 485 -16.91 31.49 17.13
N ARG A 486 -17.64 30.57 17.78
CA ARG A 486 -17.12 29.41 18.53
C ARG A 486 -17.90 28.14 18.17
N THR A 487 -17.30 26.97 18.36
CA THR A 487 -17.98 25.68 18.31
C THR A 487 -19.06 25.56 19.41
N ILE A 488 -20.02 24.67 19.21
CA ILE A 488 -20.96 24.26 20.27
C ILE A 488 -20.44 23.00 20.98
N SER A 489 -20.81 22.85 22.25
CA SER A 489 -20.50 21.65 23.02
C SER A 489 -21.21 20.41 22.48
N GLU A 490 -20.62 19.23 22.66
CA GLU A 490 -21.32 17.95 22.43
C GLU A 490 -22.51 17.74 23.40
N SER A 491 -22.58 18.44 24.53
CA SER A 491 -23.76 18.46 25.41
C SER A 491 -25.01 18.99 24.70
N VAL A 492 -24.87 20.10 23.96
CA VAL A 492 -25.95 20.69 23.15
C VAL A 492 -26.44 19.72 22.06
N VAL A 493 -25.52 18.94 21.50
CA VAL A 493 -25.85 17.89 20.51
C VAL A 493 -26.58 16.70 21.18
N ALA A 494 -26.20 16.34 22.41
CA ALA A 494 -26.89 15.32 23.19
C ALA A 494 -28.34 15.74 23.53
N ASP A 495 -28.56 16.99 23.91
CA ASP A 495 -29.91 17.54 24.13
C ASP A 495 -30.74 17.55 22.85
N ALA A 496 -30.15 17.94 21.71
CA ALA A 496 -30.81 17.96 20.41
C ALA A 496 -31.20 16.55 19.95
N LEU A 497 -30.29 15.57 20.06
CA LEU A 497 -30.56 14.16 19.81
C LEU A 497 -31.69 13.64 20.70
N THR A 498 -31.60 13.85 22.01
CA THR A 498 -32.59 13.39 22.98
C THR A 498 -33.98 13.96 22.65
N ARG A 499 -34.06 15.26 22.37
CA ARG A 499 -35.31 15.94 21.98
C ARG A 499 -35.91 15.37 20.69
N ARG A 500 -35.09 15.09 19.67
CA ARG A 500 -35.56 14.55 18.38
C ARG A 500 -35.91 13.06 18.45
N ILE A 501 -35.19 12.26 19.23
CA ILE A 501 -35.48 10.83 19.45
C ILE A 501 -36.78 10.65 20.26
N SER A 502 -36.98 11.46 21.32
CA SER A 502 -38.22 11.45 22.12
C SER A 502 -39.45 11.93 21.36
N ALA A 503 -39.30 12.82 20.38
CA ALA A 503 -40.41 13.30 19.55
C ALA A 503 -40.81 12.33 18.42
N ALA A 504 -39.98 11.34 18.09
CA ALA A 504 -40.20 10.44 16.96
C ALA A 504 -41.19 9.32 17.30
N LYS A 505 -42.19 9.13 16.42
CA LYS A 505 -43.23 8.08 16.56
C LYS A 505 -42.83 6.76 15.92
N GLY A 506 -42.12 6.80 14.79
CA GLY A 506 -41.65 5.64 14.05
C GLY A 506 -40.28 5.14 14.50
N ARG A 507 -39.56 4.46 13.60
CA ARG A 507 -38.16 4.06 13.80
C ARG A 507 -37.24 5.25 13.56
N VAL A 508 -36.20 5.36 14.38
CA VAL A 508 -35.20 6.44 14.27
C VAL A 508 -33.89 5.86 13.77
N ILE A 509 -33.26 6.56 12.84
CA ILE A 509 -31.98 6.18 12.22
C ILE A 509 -31.05 7.39 12.32
N THR A 510 -29.87 7.26 12.93
CA THR A 510 -28.91 8.37 13.11
C THR A 510 -27.57 8.09 12.44
N THR A 511 -27.03 9.09 11.74
CA THR A 511 -25.75 8.99 11.00
C THR A 511 -24.64 9.75 11.72
N GLN A 512 -23.50 9.10 11.97
CA GLN A 512 -22.34 9.73 12.60
C GLN A 512 -21.04 9.07 12.16
N PHE A 513 -19.91 9.75 12.40
CA PHE A 513 -18.59 9.15 12.25
C PHE A 513 -18.37 8.12 13.38
N ALA A 514 -17.84 6.94 13.03
CA ALA A 514 -17.70 5.84 13.97
C ALA A 514 -16.71 6.11 15.12
N SER A 515 -15.79 7.06 14.95
CA SER A 515 -14.84 7.50 15.96
C SER A 515 -15.46 8.31 17.11
N ASN A 516 -16.65 8.89 16.95
CA ASN A 516 -17.23 9.76 17.99
C ASN A 516 -17.94 8.96 19.09
N ILE A 517 -17.14 8.29 19.93
CA ILE A 517 -17.60 7.51 21.08
C ILE A 517 -18.48 8.34 22.03
N HIS A 518 -18.19 9.63 22.22
CA HIS A 518 -19.01 10.52 23.05
C HIS A 518 -20.45 10.61 22.53
N ARG A 519 -20.62 10.81 21.21
CA ARG A 519 -21.92 10.88 20.54
C ARG A 519 -22.67 9.53 20.57
N LEU A 520 -21.97 8.40 20.52
CA LEU A 520 -22.58 7.09 20.76
C LEU A 520 -23.20 7.01 22.17
N GLY A 521 -22.54 7.59 23.18
CA GLY A 521 -23.08 7.73 24.53
C GLY A 521 -24.35 8.58 24.60
N SER A 522 -24.38 9.73 23.90
CA SER A 522 -25.59 10.57 23.79
C SER A 522 -26.78 9.79 23.20
N VAL A 523 -26.52 9.03 22.14
CA VAL A 523 -27.54 8.21 21.46
C VAL A 523 -28.02 7.07 22.35
N LYS A 524 -27.16 6.45 23.15
CA LYS A 524 -27.54 5.44 24.16
C LYS A 524 -28.43 6.03 25.25
N ALA A 525 -28.08 7.17 25.82
CA ALA A 525 -28.88 7.84 26.84
C ALA A 525 -30.29 8.19 26.34
N ALA A 526 -30.40 8.68 25.09
CA ALA A 526 -31.68 8.93 24.43
C ALA A 526 -32.46 7.64 24.12
N ALA A 527 -31.79 6.54 23.78
CA ALA A 527 -32.42 5.23 23.62
C ALA A 527 -33.05 4.74 24.93
N ASP A 528 -32.28 4.78 26.02
CA ASP A 528 -32.71 4.32 27.35
C ASP A 528 -33.89 5.15 27.87
N LEU A 529 -33.83 6.48 27.74
CA LEU A 529 -34.91 7.40 28.12
C LEU A 529 -36.22 7.12 27.37
N THR A 530 -36.13 6.65 26.14
CA THR A 530 -37.30 6.35 25.28
C THR A 530 -37.68 4.86 25.25
N GLY A 531 -36.98 4.01 26.01
CA GLY A 531 -37.17 2.56 26.02
C GLY A 531 -36.75 1.84 24.73
N ARG A 532 -36.15 2.56 23.77
CA ARG A 532 -35.76 2.02 22.45
C ARG A 532 -34.56 1.09 22.54
N LYS A 533 -34.56 0.03 21.74
CA LYS A 533 -33.42 -0.87 21.57
C LYS A 533 -32.48 -0.35 20.49
N LEU A 534 -31.18 -0.42 20.78
CA LEU A 534 -30.13 0.20 19.98
C LEU A 534 -29.49 -0.84 19.05
N ALA A 535 -29.44 -0.56 17.74
CA ALA A 535 -28.81 -1.42 16.74
C ALA A 535 -27.71 -0.66 15.98
N PHE A 536 -26.53 -1.26 15.81
CA PHE A 536 -25.41 -0.66 15.07
C PHE A 536 -25.24 -1.32 13.71
N VAL A 537 -25.38 -0.54 12.64
CA VAL A 537 -25.28 -1.02 11.25
C VAL A 537 -24.05 -0.41 10.56
N GLY A 538 -22.98 -1.19 10.53
CA GLY A 538 -21.70 -0.86 9.90
C GLY A 538 -20.55 -1.39 10.75
N MET A 539 -19.54 -2.00 10.12
CA MET A 539 -18.46 -2.68 10.88
C MET A 539 -17.68 -1.72 11.76
N SER A 540 -17.32 -0.54 11.26
CA SER A 540 -16.51 0.44 12.02
C SER A 540 -17.18 0.90 13.31
N LEU A 541 -18.51 1.05 13.35
CA LEU A 541 -19.26 1.36 14.58
C LEU A 541 -19.08 0.28 15.66
N ARG A 542 -18.97 -1.00 15.26
CA ARG A 542 -18.64 -2.10 16.19
C ARG A 542 -17.15 -2.11 16.53
N THR A 543 -16.25 -1.96 15.56
CA THR A 543 -14.79 -1.93 15.81
C THR A 543 -14.40 -0.88 16.84
N TYR A 544 -14.86 0.38 16.67
CA TYR A 544 -14.58 1.48 17.59
C TYR A 544 -15.24 1.27 18.97
N LEU A 545 -16.42 0.65 19.05
CA LEU A 545 -17.05 0.33 20.33
C LEU A 545 -16.36 -0.82 21.07
N ASP A 546 -16.03 -1.91 20.37
CA ASP A 546 -15.34 -3.08 20.93
C ASP A 546 -13.95 -2.70 21.44
N ALA A 547 -13.25 -1.79 20.74
CA ALA A 547 -12.02 -1.17 21.19
C ALA A 547 -12.22 -0.40 22.51
N ALA A 548 -13.13 0.57 22.52
CA ALA A 548 -13.43 1.38 23.71
C ALA A 548 -13.93 0.53 24.90
N TRP A 549 -14.61 -0.60 24.65
CA TRP A 549 -15.08 -1.52 25.69
C TRP A 549 -13.93 -2.31 26.32
N LYS A 550 -12.98 -2.81 25.53
CA LYS A 550 -11.73 -3.42 26.04
C LYS A 550 -10.90 -2.45 26.87
N ASP A 551 -10.88 -1.18 26.46
CA ASP A 551 -10.20 -0.08 27.15
C ASP A 551 -10.93 0.39 28.43
N GLY A 552 -12.12 -0.15 28.73
CA GLY A 552 -12.93 0.20 29.91
C GLY A 552 -13.62 1.57 29.81
N LYS A 553 -13.88 2.06 28.59
CA LYS A 553 -14.34 3.44 28.31
C LYS A 553 -15.59 3.55 27.43
N ALA A 554 -16.03 2.46 26.80
CA ALA A 554 -17.23 2.49 25.97
C ALA A 554 -18.46 2.86 26.82
N PRO A 555 -19.32 3.79 26.37
CA PRO A 555 -20.55 4.16 27.08
C PRO A 555 -21.69 3.12 26.87
N ILE A 556 -21.40 2.02 26.17
CA ILE A 556 -22.35 0.96 25.81
C ILE A 556 -21.62 -0.38 25.94
N ASP A 557 -22.23 -1.34 26.61
CA ASP A 557 -21.83 -2.75 26.54
C ASP A 557 -22.25 -3.31 25.17
N PRO A 558 -21.31 -3.79 24.32
CA PRO A 558 -21.63 -4.31 22.98
C PRO A 558 -22.66 -5.45 22.98
N SER A 559 -22.77 -6.22 24.07
CA SER A 559 -23.77 -7.31 24.21
C SER A 559 -25.21 -6.82 24.37
N THR A 560 -25.41 -5.53 24.71
CA THR A 560 -26.74 -4.91 24.83
C THR A 560 -27.31 -4.42 23.50
N LEU A 561 -26.52 -4.47 22.42
CA LEU A 561 -26.95 -4.07 21.09
C LEU A 561 -27.80 -5.16 20.41
N VAL A 562 -28.86 -4.73 19.73
CA VAL A 562 -29.61 -5.60 18.80
C VAL A 562 -28.71 -5.93 17.61
N LYS A 563 -28.67 -7.21 17.23
CA LYS A 563 -27.90 -7.65 16.06
C LYS A 563 -28.59 -7.21 14.78
N VAL A 564 -27.84 -7.12 13.68
CA VAL A 564 -28.37 -6.56 12.42
C VAL A 564 -29.40 -7.52 11.82
N GLU A 565 -29.10 -8.81 11.88
CA GLU A 565 -29.96 -9.93 11.54
C GLU A 565 -31.26 -10.03 12.36
N ASP A 566 -31.29 -9.44 13.56
CA ASP A 566 -32.46 -9.45 14.46
C ASP A 566 -33.34 -8.18 14.32
N ILE A 567 -32.96 -7.18 13.51
CA ILE A 567 -33.65 -5.88 13.42
C ILE A 567 -35.13 -6.01 13.06
N ASP A 568 -35.46 -6.82 12.05
CA ASP A 568 -36.84 -6.96 11.54
C ASP A 568 -37.78 -7.71 12.52
N ALA A 569 -37.27 -8.24 13.63
CA ALA A 569 -38.06 -8.86 14.70
C ALA A 569 -38.62 -7.84 15.72
N TYR A 570 -38.19 -6.56 15.68
CA TYR A 570 -38.64 -5.51 16.59
C TYR A 570 -39.64 -4.55 15.91
N ALA A 571 -40.62 -4.04 16.68
CA ALA A 571 -41.53 -3.03 16.18
C ALA A 571 -40.77 -1.71 15.87
N PRO A 572 -41.05 -1.01 14.76
CA PRO A 572 -40.30 0.18 14.34
C PRO A 572 -40.14 1.26 15.44
N LYS A 573 -41.22 1.55 16.17
CA LYS A 573 -41.24 2.51 17.29
C LYS A 573 -40.28 2.17 18.45
N ASP A 574 -39.90 0.91 18.58
CA ASP A 574 -39.08 0.40 19.69
C ASP A 574 -37.60 0.29 19.31
N LEU A 575 -37.21 0.76 18.11
CA LEU A 575 -35.85 0.73 17.58
C LEU A 575 -35.20 2.11 17.45
N LEU A 576 -33.89 2.15 17.69
CA LEU A 576 -32.99 3.23 17.30
C LEU A 576 -31.77 2.63 16.59
N ILE A 577 -31.56 2.98 15.32
CA ILE A 577 -30.45 2.50 14.50
C ILE A 577 -29.36 3.57 14.44
N VAL A 578 -28.11 3.20 14.71
CA VAL A 578 -26.92 3.99 14.36
C VAL A 578 -26.30 3.38 13.11
N THR A 579 -26.02 4.19 12.09
CA THR A 579 -25.57 3.68 10.79
C THR A 579 -24.42 4.50 10.19
N THR A 580 -23.55 3.81 9.44
CA THR A 580 -22.50 4.45 8.63
C THR A 580 -23.03 4.92 7.28
N GLY A 581 -22.26 5.76 6.59
CA GLY A 581 -22.63 6.27 5.27
C GLY A 581 -23.10 7.72 5.27
N SER A 582 -22.68 8.55 6.22
CA SER A 582 -22.98 9.99 6.23
C SER A 582 -22.47 10.66 4.96
N GLN A 583 -21.26 10.33 4.49
CA GLN A 583 -20.68 10.86 3.25
C GLN A 583 -21.18 10.12 2.00
N ALA A 584 -22.23 9.30 2.10
CA ALA A 584 -22.77 8.47 1.02
C ALA A 584 -21.70 7.57 0.33
N GLU A 585 -20.80 6.98 1.12
CA GLU A 585 -19.74 6.09 0.63
C GLU A 585 -20.34 4.86 -0.09
N PRO A 586 -19.78 4.37 -1.23
CA PRO A 586 -20.45 3.38 -2.09
C PRO A 586 -20.86 2.05 -1.44
N ARG A 587 -20.16 1.63 -0.37
CA ARG A 587 -20.44 0.37 0.38
C ARG A 587 -21.04 0.60 1.76
N ALA A 588 -21.28 1.85 2.17
CA ALA A 588 -21.78 2.15 3.51
C ALA A 588 -23.28 1.91 3.64
N ALA A 589 -23.72 1.61 4.86
CA ALA A 589 -25.02 0.99 5.11
C ALA A 589 -26.21 1.88 4.72
N LEU A 590 -26.21 3.18 5.09
CA LEU A 590 -27.29 4.09 4.67
C LEU A 590 -27.33 4.28 3.15
N ASN A 591 -26.18 4.36 2.48
CA ASN A 591 -26.13 4.55 1.04
C ASN A 591 -26.71 3.32 0.31
N LEU A 592 -26.36 2.11 0.72
CA LEU A 592 -26.98 0.87 0.22
C LEU A 592 -28.49 0.80 0.56
N ALA A 593 -28.92 1.31 1.71
CA ALA A 593 -30.33 1.35 2.08
C ALA A 593 -31.14 2.33 1.21
N SER A 594 -30.53 3.46 0.81
CA SER A 594 -31.12 4.41 -0.16
C SER A 594 -31.27 3.86 -1.59
N TYR A 595 -30.63 2.72 -1.91
CA TYR A 595 -30.83 1.98 -3.16
C TYR A 595 -31.77 0.78 -3.00
N GLY A 596 -32.30 0.53 -1.80
CA GLY A 596 -33.04 -0.69 -1.46
C GLY A 596 -32.21 -1.98 -1.45
N SER A 597 -30.89 -1.89 -1.69
CA SER A 597 -29.96 -3.04 -1.83
C SER A 597 -29.22 -3.40 -0.53
N SER A 598 -29.44 -2.65 0.56
CA SER A 598 -28.97 -3.02 1.89
C SER A 598 -29.61 -4.34 2.34
N HIS A 599 -28.76 -5.29 2.70
CA HIS A 599 -29.17 -6.56 3.32
C HIS A 599 -29.31 -6.41 4.85
N SER A 600 -28.98 -5.23 5.41
CA SER A 600 -28.92 -4.99 6.85
C SER A 600 -30.15 -4.31 7.43
N PHE A 601 -30.85 -3.50 6.62
CA PHE A 601 -32.16 -2.93 6.90
C PHE A 601 -32.69 -2.27 5.62
N LYS A 602 -34.02 -2.20 5.48
CA LYS A 602 -34.68 -1.43 4.42
C LYS A 602 -35.31 -0.17 5.00
N LEU A 603 -35.28 0.94 4.26
CA LEU A 603 -35.94 2.18 4.62
C LEU A 603 -37.45 2.11 4.39
N SER A 604 -38.19 2.89 5.18
CA SER A 604 -39.63 3.11 5.09
C SER A 604 -39.96 4.60 5.17
N LYS A 605 -41.12 4.99 4.62
CA LYS A 605 -41.69 6.34 4.78
C LYS A 605 -41.84 6.76 6.26
N ASP A 606 -42.05 5.79 7.15
CA ASP A 606 -42.30 6.01 8.58
C ASP A 606 -40.98 6.11 9.39
N ASP A 607 -39.82 6.08 8.73
CA ASP A 607 -38.50 6.30 9.36
C ASP A 607 -38.20 7.80 9.54
N VAL A 608 -37.58 8.14 10.66
CA VAL A 608 -37.01 9.47 10.94
C VAL A 608 -35.48 9.37 10.95
N ILE A 609 -34.84 10.05 10.00
CA ILE A 609 -33.39 10.04 9.80
C ILE A 609 -32.79 11.32 10.41
N LEU A 610 -32.00 11.17 11.47
CA LEU A 610 -31.27 12.24 12.13
C LEU A 610 -29.85 12.32 11.56
N TYR A 611 -29.58 13.33 10.73
CA TYR A 611 -28.28 13.47 10.08
C TYR A 611 -27.28 14.17 11.02
N SER A 612 -26.52 13.40 11.80
CA SER A 612 -25.66 13.88 12.91
C SER A 612 -24.20 14.15 12.48
N ALA A 613 -24.00 14.47 11.19
CA ALA A 613 -22.70 14.69 10.56
C ALA A 613 -22.62 16.03 9.80
N LYS A 614 -21.39 16.54 9.59
CA LYS A 614 -21.06 17.54 8.57
C LYS A 614 -20.72 16.81 7.26
N VAL A 615 -21.12 17.36 6.12
CA VAL A 615 -20.64 16.88 4.80
C VAL A 615 -19.20 17.34 4.63
N ILE A 616 -18.29 16.42 4.30
CA ILE A 616 -16.90 16.73 3.97
C ILE A 616 -16.89 17.34 2.56
N PRO A 617 -16.12 18.42 2.30
CA PRO A 617 -15.96 18.99 0.97
C PRO A 617 -15.69 17.94 -0.12
N GLY A 618 -16.19 18.17 -1.33
CA GLY A 618 -16.13 17.24 -2.47
C GLY A 618 -17.21 16.15 -2.45
N ASN A 619 -17.80 15.83 -1.28
CA ASN A 619 -18.80 14.77 -1.15
C ASN A 619 -20.25 15.26 -1.33
N GLU A 620 -20.49 16.57 -1.49
CA GLU A 620 -21.83 17.18 -1.53
C GLU A 620 -22.72 16.56 -2.60
N SER A 621 -22.22 16.39 -3.82
CA SER A 621 -23.00 15.78 -4.91
C SER A 621 -23.39 14.33 -4.61
N ARG A 622 -22.54 13.59 -3.90
CA ARG A 622 -22.76 12.18 -3.53
C ARG A 622 -23.79 12.08 -2.41
N VAL A 623 -23.66 12.91 -1.37
CA VAL A 623 -24.60 12.99 -0.25
C VAL A 623 -25.98 13.48 -0.70
N MET A 624 -26.08 14.55 -1.48
CA MET A 624 -27.38 15.04 -1.95
C MET A 624 -28.10 14.01 -2.83
N LYS A 625 -27.39 13.27 -3.68
CA LYS A 625 -27.98 12.14 -4.43
C LYS A 625 -28.51 11.03 -3.52
N MET A 626 -27.87 10.77 -2.38
CA MET A 626 -28.37 9.80 -1.39
C MET A 626 -29.60 10.32 -0.65
N LEU A 627 -29.57 11.58 -0.18
CA LEU A 627 -30.68 12.21 0.52
C LEU A 627 -31.92 12.35 -0.38
N ASN A 628 -31.75 12.64 -1.68
CA ASN A 628 -32.85 12.65 -2.65
C ASN A 628 -33.55 11.28 -2.74
N ARG A 629 -32.81 10.17 -2.89
CA ARG A 629 -33.40 8.81 -2.90
C ARG A 629 -34.10 8.45 -1.59
N ILE A 630 -33.56 8.91 -0.46
CA ILE A 630 -34.21 8.74 0.85
C ILE A 630 -35.54 9.52 0.91
N SER A 631 -35.59 10.72 0.32
CA SER A 631 -36.81 11.52 0.19
C SER A 631 -37.80 10.92 -0.80
N GLU A 632 -37.34 10.28 -1.88
CA GLU A 632 -38.17 9.52 -2.84
C GLU A 632 -38.85 8.30 -2.19
N ILE A 633 -38.20 7.68 -1.19
CA ILE A 633 -38.80 6.63 -0.32
C ILE A 633 -39.83 7.22 0.66
N GLY A 634 -39.81 8.54 0.87
CA GLY A 634 -40.72 9.27 1.76
C GLY A 634 -40.27 9.33 3.23
N SER A 635 -39.05 8.89 3.56
CA SER A 635 -38.53 8.95 4.94
C SER A 635 -38.32 10.40 5.38
N THR A 636 -38.60 10.72 6.65
CA THR A 636 -38.40 12.08 7.18
C THR A 636 -36.93 12.34 7.47
N ILE A 637 -36.31 13.32 6.79
CA ILE A 637 -34.91 13.70 7.01
C ILE A 637 -34.83 14.95 7.90
N VAL A 638 -34.10 14.86 9.01
CA VAL A 638 -33.81 15.97 9.93
C VAL A 638 -32.33 16.32 9.84
N MET A 639 -32.02 17.51 9.33
CA MET A 639 -30.65 17.97 9.08
C MET A 639 -30.55 19.50 9.08
N GLY A 640 -29.33 20.03 9.19
CA GLY A 640 -29.02 21.46 9.10
C GLY A 640 -28.45 22.04 10.39
N LYS A 641 -27.90 23.26 10.32
CA LYS A 641 -27.23 23.90 11.48
C LYS A 641 -28.19 24.16 12.64
N ASN A 642 -29.41 24.61 12.33
CA ASN A 642 -30.43 24.96 13.33
C ASN A 642 -30.97 23.74 14.10
N GLU A 643 -30.76 22.52 13.60
CA GLU A 643 -31.14 21.28 14.27
C GLU A 643 -30.18 20.89 15.39
N LEU A 644 -28.98 21.49 15.44
CA LEU A 644 -27.94 21.25 16.45
C LEU A 644 -27.51 19.77 16.59
N LEU A 645 -27.85 18.92 15.60
CA LEU A 645 -27.52 17.49 15.57
C LEU A 645 -26.03 17.20 15.34
N HIS A 646 -25.19 18.21 15.11
CA HIS A 646 -23.76 18.04 14.87
C HIS A 646 -22.96 19.26 15.34
N THR A 647 -21.81 19.00 15.97
CA THR A 647 -20.73 19.98 16.17
C THR A 647 -19.42 19.45 15.58
N SER A 648 -18.53 20.37 15.19
CA SER A 648 -17.22 20.02 14.66
C SER A 648 -16.24 19.66 15.78
N GLY A 649 -15.20 18.88 15.47
CA GLY A 649 -14.10 18.61 16.40
C GLY A 649 -13.10 19.77 16.53
N HIS A 650 -13.04 20.68 15.56
CA HIS A 650 -12.00 21.72 15.44
C HIS A 650 -12.54 23.11 15.78
N GLY A 651 -11.77 23.91 16.53
CA GLY A 651 -12.14 25.23 17.02
C GLY A 651 -12.41 26.25 15.92
N TYR A 652 -13.41 27.10 16.12
CA TYR A 652 -13.74 28.21 15.22
C TYR A 652 -12.85 29.43 15.52
N ARG A 653 -12.90 30.46 14.66
CA ARG A 653 -11.96 31.61 14.68
C ARG A 653 -11.81 32.27 16.06
N GLY A 654 -12.88 32.36 16.87
CA GLY A 654 -12.84 32.95 18.21
C GLY A 654 -12.17 32.07 19.28
N GLU A 655 -12.11 30.76 19.09
CA GLU A 655 -11.32 29.85 19.94
C GLU A 655 -9.84 29.89 19.54
N LEU A 656 -9.55 29.87 18.23
CA LEU A 656 -8.19 30.01 17.70
C LEU A 656 -7.57 31.34 18.18
N GLU A 657 -8.32 32.44 18.13
CA GLU A 657 -7.89 33.74 18.62
C GLU A 657 -7.65 33.76 20.15
N GLU A 658 -8.47 33.07 20.95
CA GLU A 658 -8.26 32.91 22.39
C GLU A 658 -6.93 32.22 22.69
N ILE A 659 -6.67 31.07 22.05
CA ILE A 659 -5.44 30.31 22.30
C ILE A 659 -4.19 31.07 21.82
N LEU A 660 -4.24 31.74 20.67
CA LEU A 660 -3.14 32.61 20.21
C LEU A 660 -2.85 33.74 21.21
N ARG A 661 -3.91 34.33 21.81
CA ARG A 661 -3.80 35.38 22.85
C ARG A 661 -3.34 34.86 24.22
N ILE A 662 -3.58 33.59 24.56
CA ILE A 662 -3.05 32.95 25.77
C ILE A 662 -1.57 32.62 25.58
N VAL A 663 -1.24 31.86 24.53
CA VAL A 663 0.10 31.28 24.31
C VAL A 663 1.15 32.32 23.93
N LYS A 664 0.78 33.34 23.15
CA LYS A 664 1.67 34.44 22.69
C LYS A 664 3.03 33.95 22.15
N PRO A 665 3.06 32.98 21.23
CA PRO A 665 4.29 32.35 20.78
C PRO A 665 5.18 33.33 20.01
N GLN A 666 6.50 33.12 20.04
CA GLN A 666 7.42 33.97 19.27
C GLN A 666 7.34 33.72 17.75
N HIS A 667 7.16 32.46 17.37
CA HIS A 667 6.95 32.02 15.98
C HIS A 667 5.66 31.19 15.89
N PHE A 668 4.95 31.31 14.78
CA PHE A 668 3.71 30.57 14.54
C PHE A 668 3.67 29.97 13.13
N LEU A 669 3.33 28.69 13.07
CA LEU A 669 3.15 27.92 11.84
C LEU A 669 1.74 27.28 11.86
N PRO A 670 0.80 27.74 11.04
CA PRO A 670 -0.45 27.02 10.80
C PRO A 670 -0.18 25.60 10.30
N ILE A 671 -0.92 24.63 10.85
CA ILE A 671 -0.96 23.23 10.42
C ILE A 671 -2.41 22.77 10.26
N HIS A 672 -2.64 21.54 9.78
CA HIS A 672 -3.95 20.92 9.58
C HIS A 672 -4.93 21.79 8.78
N GLY A 673 -4.86 21.70 7.45
CA GLY A 673 -5.84 22.32 6.56
C GLY A 673 -5.32 22.73 5.19
N GLU A 674 -6.28 23.08 4.32
CA GLU A 674 -6.03 23.64 2.99
C GLU A 674 -5.20 24.93 3.05
N LEU A 675 -4.47 25.22 1.96
CA LEU A 675 -3.61 26.41 1.84
C LEU A 675 -4.34 27.74 2.18
N LEU A 676 -5.64 27.84 1.87
CA LEU A 676 -6.48 28.98 2.25
C LEU A 676 -6.61 29.12 3.77
N PHE A 677 -6.84 28.01 4.47
CA PHE A 677 -7.02 27.99 5.93
C PHE A 677 -5.70 28.29 6.62
N LEU A 678 -4.59 27.69 6.14
CA LEU A 678 -3.26 28.02 6.64
C LEU A 678 -2.95 29.51 6.49
N LYS A 679 -3.31 30.13 5.35
CA LYS A 679 -3.08 31.58 5.13
C LYS A 679 -3.99 32.48 5.98
N GLU A 680 -5.24 32.11 6.20
CA GLU A 680 -6.12 32.85 7.12
C GLU A 680 -5.71 32.71 8.57
N HIS A 681 -5.16 31.56 8.98
CA HIS A 681 -4.61 31.39 10.32
C HIS A 681 -3.29 32.15 10.49
N GLU A 682 -2.43 32.19 9.46
CA GLU A 682 -1.24 33.07 9.42
C GLU A 682 -1.64 34.55 9.61
N SER A 683 -2.74 34.97 8.99
CA SER A 683 -3.32 36.31 9.11
C SER A 683 -3.84 36.58 10.52
N LEU A 684 -4.60 35.65 11.11
CA LEU A 684 -5.08 35.73 12.49
C LEU A 684 -3.93 35.82 13.51
N GLY A 685 -2.86 35.04 13.32
CA GLY A 685 -1.65 35.11 14.14
C GLY A 685 -0.93 36.47 14.06
N LYS A 686 -0.90 37.10 12.87
CA LYS A 686 -0.40 38.47 12.72
C LYS A 686 -1.29 39.47 13.46
N SER A 687 -2.62 39.33 13.38
CA SER A 687 -3.54 40.25 14.06
C SER A 687 -3.51 40.18 15.59
N THR A 688 -3.11 39.04 16.17
CA THR A 688 -2.88 38.91 17.62
C THR A 688 -1.49 39.38 18.06
N GLY A 689 -0.66 39.86 17.13
CA GLY A 689 0.64 40.49 17.40
C GLY A 689 1.88 39.59 17.26
N ILE A 690 1.72 38.36 16.76
CA ILE A 690 2.85 37.44 16.55
C ILE A 690 3.70 37.93 15.38
N ARG A 691 5.00 38.15 15.63
CA ARG A 691 5.92 38.81 14.67
C ARG A 691 6.43 37.90 13.57
N HIS A 692 6.55 36.61 13.84
CA HIS A 692 7.12 35.63 12.92
C HIS A 692 6.08 34.55 12.62
N THR A 693 5.28 34.77 11.60
CA THR A 693 4.34 33.76 11.09
C THR A 693 4.70 33.41 9.64
N THR A 694 4.45 32.16 9.25
CA THR A 694 4.67 31.68 7.88
C THR A 694 3.77 30.49 7.58
N VAL A 695 3.64 30.15 6.30
CA VAL A 695 3.01 28.90 5.83
C VAL A 695 3.97 28.24 4.86
N ILE A 696 4.20 26.95 5.09
CA ILE A 696 4.96 26.03 4.24
C ILE A 696 4.02 24.96 3.70
N LYS A 697 4.48 24.17 2.71
CA LYS A 697 3.80 22.99 2.18
C LYS A 697 4.53 21.71 2.58
N ASN A 698 3.89 20.56 2.39
CA ASN A 698 4.55 19.25 2.43
C ASN A 698 5.88 19.26 1.65
N GLY A 699 6.94 18.72 2.26
CA GLY A 699 8.30 18.65 1.72
C GLY A 699 9.16 19.91 1.91
N GLU A 700 8.60 21.06 2.30
CA GLU A 700 9.37 22.29 2.55
C GLU A 700 9.92 22.29 3.98
N MET A 701 11.25 22.37 4.13
CA MET A 701 11.89 22.33 5.45
C MET A 701 12.01 23.73 6.05
N LEU A 702 11.60 23.86 7.31
CA LEU A 702 11.59 25.12 8.04
C LEU A 702 12.50 25.03 9.27
N GLY A 703 13.34 26.05 9.47
CA GLY A 703 14.24 26.17 10.63
C GLY A 703 13.94 27.39 11.49
N VAL A 704 14.07 27.25 12.81
CA VAL A 704 14.01 28.34 13.79
C VAL A 704 15.36 28.45 14.52
N SER A 705 15.92 29.65 14.58
CA SER A 705 17.23 29.91 15.18
C SER A 705 17.19 30.01 16.71
N HIS A 706 18.32 29.81 17.38
CA HIS A 706 18.45 30.01 18.83
C HIS A 706 18.01 31.42 19.27
N LEU A 707 17.45 31.53 20.47
CA LEU A 707 17.15 32.82 21.12
C LEU A 707 18.46 33.54 21.51
N ARG A 708 18.80 34.61 20.80
CA ARG A 708 20.14 35.23 20.82
C ARG A 708 20.64 35.71 22.20
N ASN A 709 19.74 35.88 23.17
CA ASN A 709 20.05 36.31 24.55
C ASN A 709 19.10 35.71 25.62
N ARG A 710 18.41 34.59 25.37
CA ARG A 710 17.34 34.01 26.23
C ARG A 710 16.17 34.95 26.62
N ARG A 711 16.15 36.21 26.17
CA ARG A 711 15.11 37.22 26.43
C ARG A 711 14.67 38.01 25.20
N VAL A 712 15.30 37.81 24.04
CA VAL A 712 15.00 38.52 22.79
C VAL A 712 15.14 37.59 21.58
N ILE A 713 14.01 37.40 20.89
CA ILE A 713 13.78 37.25 19.43
C ILE A 713 14.89 36.54 18.63
N SER A 714 14.53 35.42 17.97
CA SER A 714 15.32 34.81 16.90
C SER A 714 15.23 35.63 15.60
N ASN A 715 16.09 35.39 14.61
CA ASN A 715 16.07 36.09 13.32
C ASN A 715 14.83 35.76 12.43
N GLY A 716 13.78 35.14 13.00
CA GLY A 716 12.63 34.61 12.28
C GLY A 716 12.88 33.21 11.71
N PHE A 717 12.00 32.81 10.80
CA PHE A 717 12.10 31.53 10.10
C PHE A 717 13.18 31.54 9.02
N ILE A 718 13.86 30.40 8.85
CA ILE A 718 14.82 30.13 7.78
C ILE A 718 14.26 29.00 6.92
N SER A 719 14.15 29.21 5.60
CA SER A 719 13.88 28.12 4.66
C SER A 719 15.14 27.27 4.48
N LEU A 720 14.97 25.94 4.53
CA LEU A 720 16.04 24.95 4.46
C LEU A 720 15.89 24.02 3.23
N GLY A 721 15.30 24.56 2.17
CA GLY A 721 15.07 23.83 0.91
C GLY A 721 13.83 22.94 0.92
N LYS A 722 13.63 22.23 -0.19
CA LYS A 722 12.44 21.45 -0.44
C LYS A 722 12.76 20.07 -1.00
N GLU A 723 12.17 19.03 -0.40
CA GLU A 723 12.10 17.69 -0.96
C GLU A 723 10.87 17.58 -1.88
N ASN A 724 11.01 16.89 -3.02
CA ASN A 724 9.88 16.60 -3.90
C ASN A 724 9.22 15.27 -3.51
N LEU A 725 8.46 15.32 -2.40
CA LEU A 725 7.70 14.17 -1.89
C LEU A 725 6.68 13.64 -2.90
N GLN A 726 6.48 12.32 -2.90
CA GLN A 726 5.51 11.63 -3.74
C GLN A 726 4.38 11.04 -2.90
N LEU A 727 3.13 11.34 -3.26
CA LEU A 727 1.97 10.72 -2.64
C LEU A 727 1.93 9.23 -2.94
N MET A 728 1.61 8.45 -1.92
CA MET A 728 1.54 7.00 -1.98
C MET A 728 0.09 6.56 -1.84
N TYR A 729 -0.31 5.59 -2.64
CA TYR A 729 -1.69 5.19 -2.85
C TYR A 729 -1.88 3.72 -2.45
N SER A 730 -3.05 3.40 -1.88
CA SER A 730 -3.45 2.03 -1.55
C SER A 730 -4.70 1.64 -2.33
N ASP A 731 -4.62 0.55 -3.10
CA ASP A 731 -5.71 -0.09 -3.83
C ASP A 731 -5.90 -1.52 -3.27
N GLY A 732 -6.80 -1.61 -2.28
CA GLY A 732 -6.97 -2.81 -1.46
C GLY A 732 -5.74 -3.15 -0.61
N ASP A 733 -5.69 -4.40 -0.14
CA ASP A 733 -4.77 -4.86 0.90
C ASP A 733 -3.33 -5.11 0.42
N LYS A 734 -3.05 -4.95 -0.88
CA LYS A 734 -1.80 -5.43 -1.51
C LYS A 734 -1.18 -4.51 -2.55
N ALA A 735 -1.96 -3.73 -3.29
CA ALA A 735 -1.42 -2.80 -4.27
C ALA A 735 -1.14 -1.47 -3.60
N PHE A 736 0.14 -1.17 -3.42
CA PHE A 736 0.64 0.03 -2.75
C PHE A 736 1.79 0.62 -3.57
N GLY A 737 1.76 1.92 -3.83
CA GLY A 737 2.78 2.62 -4.61
C GLY A 737 2.33 4.00 -5.08
N THR A 738 3.10 4.61 -5.98
CA THR A 738 2.79 5.91 -6.60
C THR A 738 1.59 5.84 -7.55
N SER A 739 1.04 6.99 -7.94
CA SER A 739 -0.02 7.09 -8.96
C SER A 739 0.38 6.48 -10.31
N THR A 740 1.68 6.51 -10.63
CA THR A 740 2.25 5.90 -11.84
C THR A 740 2.30 4.37 -11.72
N GLU A 741 2.72 3.83 -10.58
CA GLU A 741 2.79 2.37 -10.37
C GLU A 741 1.41 1.71 -10.28
N LEU A 742 0.39 2.43 -9.80
CA LEU A 742 -1.00 1.96 -9.76
C LEU A 742 -1.84 2.37 -10.99
N CYS A 743 -1.22 3.01 -12.00
CA CYS A 743 -1.84 3.49 -13.24
C CYS A 743 -3.07 4.41 -13.03
N ILE A 744 -3.13 5.22 -11.96
CA ILE A 744 -4.33 6.00 -11.59
C ILE A 744 -4.73 6.97 -12.71
N ASP A 745 -3.78 7.74 -13.24
CA ASP A 745 -3.99 8.64 -14.37
C ASP A 745 -4.52 7.91 -15.62
N GLU A 746 -4.14 6.64 -15.81
CA GLU A 746 -4.61 5.83 -16.94
C GLU A 746 -6.06 5.41 -16.75
N ARG A 747 -6.47 5.04 -15.53
CA ARG A 747 -7.88 4.78 -15.18
C ARG A 747 -8.72 6.01 -15.48
N LEU A 748 -8.26 7.20 -15.08
CA LEU A 748 -8.94 8.46 -15.33
C LEU A 748 -9.03 8.80 -16.83
N ARG A 749 -7.95 8.60 -17.61
CA ARG A 749 -7.98 8.73 -19.09
C ARG A 749 -8.98 7.76 -19.73
N ILE A 750 -8.99 6.49 -19.33
CA ILE A 750 -9.91 5.47 -19.87
C ILE A 750 -11.37 5.80 -19.50
N ALA A 751 -11.62 6.35 -18.31
CA ALA A 751 -12.95 6.78 -17.89
C ALA A 751 -13.45 8.03 -18.62
N THR A 752 -12.56 8.98 -18.94
CA THR A 752 -12.93 10.28 -19.53
C THR A 752 -12.88 10.31 -21.06
N ASP A 753 -11.92 9.65 -21.68
CA ASP A 753 -11.66 9.65 -23.12
C ASP A 753 -11.92 8.30 -23.82
N GLY A 754 -12.03 7.21 -23.04
CA GLY A 754 -12.34 5.87 -23.52
C GLY A 754 -11.13 5.06 -24.00
N ILE A 755 -11.39 3.82 -24.43
CA ILE A 755 -10.35 2.89 -24.89
C ILE A 755 -10.78 2.11 -26.13
N ILE A 756 -9.81 1.89 -27.03
CA ILE A 756 -9.92 1.09 -28.24
C ILE A 756 -8.86 0.01 -28.20
N VAL A 757 -9.29 -1.25 -28.26
CA VAL A 757 -8.41 -2.40 -28.45
C VAL A 757 -8.56 -2.88 -29.89
N VAL A 758 -7.45 -2.99 -30.61
CA VAL A 758 -7.39 -3.43 -32.01
C VAL A 758 -6.51 -4.66 -32.08
N SER A 759 -7.07 -5.79 -32.52
CA SER A 759 -6.32 -6.99 -32.86
C SER A 759 -6.25 -7.14 -34.37
N MET A 760 -5.06 -7.42 -34.91
CA MET A 760 -4.79 -7.49 -36.34
C MET A 760 -4.06 -8.80 -36.66
N GLU A 761 -4.77 -9.74 -37.29
CA GLU A 761 -4.16 -10.94 -37.89
C GLU A 761 -3.57 -10.53 -39.24
N ILE A 762 -2.24 -10.48 -39.35
CA ILE A 762 -1.49 -10.00 -40.52
C ILE A 762 -1.18 -11.16 -41.47
N LEU A 763 -1.52 -10.97 -42.74
CA LEU A 763 -1.26 -11.90 -43.84
C LEU A 763 -0.25 -11.25 -44.80
N ARG A 764 1.03 -11.64 -44.69
CA ARG A 764 2.07 -11.21 -45.64
C ARG A 764 2.05 -12.11 -46.88
N PRO A 765 2.11 -11.55 -48.11
CA PRO A 765 2.31 -12.35 -49.32
C PRO A 765 3.70 -13.00 -49.29
N GLN A 766 3.78 -14.29 -49.60
CA GLN A 766 5.05 -15.05 -49.57
C GLN A 766 5.86 -14.93 -50.87
N ASN A 767 5.22 -14.62 -51.99
CA ASN A 767 5.85 -14.45 -53.30
C ASN A 767 5.79 -12.98 -53.74
N ALA A 768 6.94 -12.38 -54.08
CA ALA A 768 7.06 -10.98 -54.49
C ALA A 768 6.95 -10.75 -56.02
N GLU A 769 6.85 -11.81 -56.82
CA GLU A 769 6.96 -11.76 -58.29
C GLU A 769 5.63 -11.51 -59.01
N SER A 770 4.48 -11.63 -58.33
CA SER A 770 3.16 -11.34 -58.92
C SER A 770 2.86 -9.84 -58.90
N LEU A 771 2.76 -9.22 -60.07
CA LEU A 771 2.50 -7.77 -60.29
C LEU A 771 1.10 -7.27 -59.85
N ILE A 772 0.37 -8.01 -59.00
CA ILE A 772 -1.00 -7.71 -58.60
C ILE A 772 -1.09 -7.69 -57.07
N GLU A 773 -1.31 -6.49 -56.51
CA GLU A 773 -1.55 -6.22 -55.08
C GLU A 773 -0.46 -6.65 -54.08
N ASN A 774 0.71 -6.01 -54.16
CA ASN A 774 1.71 -5.96 -53.07
C ASN A 774 1.25 -5.06 -51.89
N THR A 775 0.05 -5.30 -51.36
CA THR A 775 -0.53 -4.62 -50.19
C THR A 775 -0.71 -5.60 -49.04
N ILE A 776 -0.40 -5.17 -47.81
CA ILE A 776 -0.61 -6.00 -46.61
C ILE A 776 -2.12 -6.17 -46.40
N LYS A 777 -2.58 -7.42 -46.40
CA LYS A 777 -3.94 -7.79 -46.03
C LYS A 777 -3.94 -8.29 -44.59
N GLY A 778 -5.06 -8.11 -43.90
CA GLY A 778 -5.18 -8.54 -42.52
C GLY A 778 -6.60 -8.43 -41.98
N LYS A 779 -6.93 -9.35 -41.07
CA LYS A 779 -8.24 -9.45 -40.42
C LYS A 779 -8.18 -8.63 -39.13
N ILE A 780 -8.84 -7.48 -39.17
CA ILE A 780 -8.85 -6.50 -38.07
C ILE A 780 -10.12 -6.67 -37.25
N ARG A 781 -9.96 -6.79 -35.93
CA ARG A 781 -11.05 -6.79 -34.94
C ARG A 781 -10.86 -5.60 -34.00
N ILE A 782 -11.81 -4.67 -34.02
CA ILE A 782 -11.83 -3.50 -33.14
C ILE A 782 -12.81 -3.75 -32.00
N THR A 783 -12.44 -3.38 -30.77
CA THR A 783 -13.31 -3.43 -29.59
C THR A 783 -13.16 -2.15 -28.79
N THR A 784 -14.26 -1.41 -28.66
CA THR A 784 -14.32 -0.10 -27.99
C THR A 784 -15.00 -0.19 -26.63
N ARG A 785 -14.54 0.56 -25.64
CA ARG A 785 -15.21 0.77 -24.34
C ARG A 785 -15.17 2.25 -23.96
N CYS A 786 -16.16 2.68 -23.18
CA CYS A 786 -16.34 4.07 -22.73
C CYS A 786 -16.34 5.12 -23.88
N LEU A 787 -16.83 4.74 -25.05
CA LEU A 787 -16.93 5.59 -26.25
C LEU A 787 -18.37 5.58 -26.79
N TRP A 788 -18.88 6.76 -27.15
CA TRP A 788 -20.15 6.91 -27.88
C TRP A 788 -19.93 6.55 -29.35
N LEU A 789 -20.65 5.54 -29.86
CA LEU A 789 -20.40 4.95 -31.17
C LEU A 789 -21.28 5.48 -32.31
N ASP A 790 -22.16 6.45 -32.03
CA ASP A 790 -23.15 7.01 -32.98
C ASP A 790 -23.88 5.92 -33.80
N LYS A 791 -24.59 5.04 -33.07
CA LYS A 791 -25.32 3.87 -33.62
C LYS A 791 -24.47 2.93 -34.49
N GLY A 792 -23.14 2.93 -34.32
CA GLY A 792 -22.19 2.08 -35.05
C GLY A 792 -21.34 2.83 -36.07
N LYS A 793 -21.73 4.05 -36.50
CA LYS A 793 -21.00 4.83 -37.52
C LYS A 793 -19.54 5.09 -37.15
N LEU A 794 -19.24 5.32 -35.87
CA LEU A 794 -17.86 5.48 -35.41
C LEU A 794 -17.06 4.18 -35.57
N LEU A 795 -17.67 3.02 -35.31
CA LEU A 795 -17.03 1.72 -35.44
C LEU A 795 -16.75 1.38 -36.91
N ASP A 796 -17.67 1.68 -37.82
CA ASP A 796 -17.45 1.58 -39.28
C ASP A 796 -16.31 2.49 -39.74
N ALA A 797 -16.26 3.73 -39.23
CA ALA A 797 -15.19 4.68 -39.52
C ALA A 797 -13.84 4.20 -38.96
N LEU A 798 -13.81 3.62 -37.76
CA LEU A 798 -12.63 2.97 -37.18
C LEU A 798 -12.16 1.81 -38.06
N HIS A 799 -13.03 0.90 -38.48
CA HIS A 799 -12.66 -0.24 -39.34
C HIS A 799 -12.13 0.23 -40.70
N LYS A 800 -12.81 1.16 -41.37
CA LYS A 800 -12.35 1.73 -42.65
C LYS A 800 -10.99 2.42 -42.52
N ALA A 801 -10.78 3.18 -41.45
CA ALA A 801 -9.50 3.85 -41.19
C ALA A 801 -8.38 2.86 -40.83
N ALA A 802 -8.66 1.80 -40.06
CA ALA A 802 -7.69 0.77 -39.71
C ALA A 802 -7.23 -0.04 -40.95
N HIS A 803 -8.16 -0.45 -41.80
CA HIS A 803 -7.83 -1.15 -43.05
C HIS A 803 -7.04 -0.24 -44.01
N ALA A 804 -7.43 1.03 -44.17
CA ALA A 804 -6.68 1.97 -44.99
C ALA A 804 -5.25 2.21 -44.46
N ALA A 805 -5.09 2.35 -43.14
CA ALA A 805 -3.78 2.49 -42.50
C ALA A 805 -2.92 1.24 -42.71
N LEU A 806 -3.46 0.04 -42.51
CA LEU A 806 -2.73 -1.21 -42.72
C LEU A 806 -2.31 -1.41 -44.18
N SER A 807 -3.22 -1.18 -45.14
CA SER A 807 -2.92 -1.28 -46.57
C SER A 807 -1.89 -0.24 -47.06
N SER A 808 -1.70 0.87 -46.33
CA SER A 808 -0.67 1.87 -46.63
C SER A 808 0.73 1.52 -46.10
N CYS A 809 0.85 0.47 -45.27
CA CYS A 809 2.12 0.04 -44.70
C CYS A 809 2.95 -0.77 -45.73
N PRO A 810 4.28 -0.56 -45.83
CA PRO A 810 5.14 -1.35 -46.72
C PRO A 810 5.15 -2.84 -46.36
N VAL A 811 5.15 -3.74 -47.36
CA VAL A 811 5.09 -5.21 -47.19
C VAL A 811 6.11 -5.76 -46.18
N ASN A 812 7.31 -5.17 -46.11
CA ASN A 812 8.41 -5.59 -45.24
C ASN A 812 8.48 -4.83 -43.89
N CYS A 813 7.49 -4.01 -43.54
CA CYS A 813 7.54 -3.25 -42.28
C CYS A 813 7.32 -4.15 -41.04
N PRO A 814 7.94 -3.84 -39.89
CA PRO A 814 7.76 -4.62 -38.66
C PRO A 814 6.38 -4.39 -38.05
N LEU A 815 5.88 -5.37 -37.29
CA LEU A 815 4.55 -5.34 -36.67
C LEU A 815 4.32 -4.09 -35.81
N SER A 816 5.32 -3.69 -35.03
CA SER A 816 5.28 -2.46 -34.20
C SER A 816 5.12 -1.17 -35.00
N HIS A 817 5.49 -1.15 -36.29
CA HIS A 817 5.20 -0.03 -37.18
C HIS A 817 3.74 -0.02 -37.66
N MET A 818 3.14 -1.20 -37.89
CA MET A 818 1.72 -1.33 -38.21
C MET A 818 0.86 -0.92 -37.00
N GLU A 819 1.19 -1.43 -35.82
CA GLU A 819 0.52 -1.10 -34.55
C GLU A 819 0.55 0.41 -34.27
N LYS A 820 1.72 1.05 -34.41
CA LYS A 820 1.85 2.50 -34.25
C LYS A 820 1.06 3.28 -35.32
N THR A 821 1.15 2.90 -36.58
CA THR A 821 0.46 3.60 -37.68
C THR A 821 -1.05 3.52 -37.54
N VAL A 822 -1.59 2.34 -37.23
CA VAL A 822 -3.03 2.13 -37.01
C VAL A 822 -3.50 2.85 -35.75
N SER A 823 -2.80 2.73 -34.62
CA SER A 823 -3.20 3.42 -33.37
C SER A 823 -3.19 4.95 -33.51
N GLU A 824 -2.19 5.52 -34.18
CA GLU A 824 -2.16 6.95 -34.49
C GLU A 824 -3.33 7.39 -35.38
N VAL A 825 -3.64 6.64 -36.44
CA VAL A 825 -4.75 6.97 -37.36
C VAL A 825 -6.10 6.91 -36.63
N LEU A 826 -6.33 5.89 -35.81
CA LEU A 826 -7.59 5.75 -35.07
C LEU A 826 -7.75 6.83 -33.99
N ARG A 827 -6.68 7.17 -33.26
CA ARG A 827 -6.69 8.28 -32.28
C ARG A 827 -6.95 9.63 -32.97
N LYS A 828 -6.40 9.86 -34.17
CA LYS A 828 -6.71 11.04 -35.02
C LYS A 828 -8.17 11.03 -35.50
N MET A 829 -8.72 9.87 -35.86
CA MET A 829 -10.10 9.72 -36.35
C MET A 829 -11.12 10.04 -35.25
N VAL A 830 -11.00 9.44 -34.06
CA VAL A 830 -11.92 9.74 -32.94
C VAL A 830 -11.83 11.20 -32.51
N ARG A 831 -10.61 11.78 -32.45
CA ARG A 831 -10.44 13.20 -32.16
C ARG A 831 -11.13 14.11 -33.19
N LYS A 832 -11.26 13.68 -34.45
CA LYS A 832 -12.04 14.38 -35.49
C LYS A 832 -13.55 14.15 -35.34
N TYR A 833 -13.99 12.98 -34.90
CA TYR A 833 -15.42 12.63 -34.80
C TYR A 833 -16.11 13.18 -33.55
N SER A 834 -15.43 13.14 -32.39
CA SER A 834 -16.03 13.47 -31.08
C SER A 834 -15.14 14.34 -30.19
N GLY A 835 -13.98 14.81 -30.68
CA GLY A 835 -13.00 15.59 -29.90
C GLY A 835 -12.17 14.78 -28.89
N LYS A 836 -12.64 13.59 -28.51
CA LYS A 836 -12.05 12.68 -27.53
C LYS A 836 -10.69 12.11 -27.98
N ARG A 837 -9.86 11.73 -27.02
CA ARG A 837 -8.50 11.21 -27.21
C ARG A 837 -8.34 9.82 -26.56
N PRO A 838 -9.08 8.80 -27.02
CA PRO A 838 -9.06 7.49 -26.37
C PRO A 838 -7.66 6.89 -26.32
N GLU A 839 -7.45 6.02 -25.35
CA GLU A 839 -6.29 5.15 -25.35
C GLU A 839 -6.46 4.08 -26.44
N VAL A 840 -5.39 3.76 -27.18
CA VAL A 840 -5.47 2.88 -28.36
C VAL A 840 -4.38 1.81 -28.31
N ILE A 841 -4.78 0.63 -27.85
CA ILE A 841 -3.94 -0.56 -27.79
C ILE A 841 -4.12 -1.32 -29.12
N ALA A 842 -3.10 -1.29 -29.97
CA ALA A 842 -3.05 -2.08 -31.20
C ALA A 842 -2.08 -3.25 -31.02
N VAL A 843 -2.52 -4.46 -31.37
CA VAL A 843 -1.72 -5.71 -31.31
C VAL A 843 -1.80 -6.40 -32.66
N ALA A 844 -0.65 -6.62 -33.28
CA ALA A 844 -0.51 -7.29 -34.56
C ALA A 844 0.17 -8.66 -34.39
N MET A 845 -0.37 -9.69 -35.05
CA MET A 845 0.18 -11.05 -35.04
C MET A 845 0.24 -11.57 -36.47
N GLU A 846 1.34 -12.22 -36.86
CA GLU A 846 1.42 -12.86 -38.18
C GLU A 846 0.75 -14.22 -38.16
N ASN A 847 -0.07 -14.49 -39.18
CA ASN A 847 -0.75 -15.77 -39.35
C ASN A 847 -0.26 -16.46 -40.64
N PRO A 848 0.84 -17.24 -40.60
CA PRO A 848 1.40 -17.87 -41.80
C PRO A 848 0.46 -18.92 -42.40
N ASP A 849 -0.27 -19.68 -41.56
CA ASP A 849 -1.23 -20.70 -42.00
C ASP A 849 -2.48 -20.08 -42.67
N GLY A 850 -2.87 -18.89 -42.22
CA GLY A 850 -3.98 -18.12 -42.80
C GLY A 850 -3.79 -17.86 -44.29
N VAL A 851 -2.56 -17.53 -44.71
CA VAL A 851 -2.20 -17.28 -46.11
C VAL A 851 -2.50 -18.49 -46.99
N LEU A 852 -2.12 -19.70 -46.53
CA LEU A 852 -2.38 -20.95 -47.24
C LEU A 852 -3.89 -21.23 -47.34
N SER A 853 -4.66 -20.92 -46.29
CA SER A 853 -6.11 -21.15 -46.26
C SER A 853 -6.90 -20.23 -47.19
N ASP A 854 -6.49 -18.95 -47.31
CA ASP A 854 -7.11 -18.01 -48.24
C ASP A 854 -6.62 -18.21 -49.68
N GLU A 855 -5.37 -18.67 -49.91
CA GLU A 855 -4.94 -19.06 -51.25
C GLU A 855 -5.73 -20.30 -51.75
N ILE A 856 -5.93 -21.30 -50.89
CA ILE A 856 -6.77 -22.47 -51.20
C ILE A 856 -8.22 -22.04 -51.47
N LYS A 857 -8.83 -21.19 -50.64
CA LYS A 857 -10.17 -20.64 -50.92
C LYS A 857 -10.23 -19.90 -52.25
N THR A 858 -9.25 -19.04 -52.53
CA THR A 858 -9.20 -18.25 -53.77
C THR A 858 -9.08 -19.15 -55.00
N ARG A 859 -8.29 -20.24 -54.92
CA ARG A 859 -8.21 -21.29 -55.95
C ARG A 859 -9.49 -22.14 -56.07
N LEU A 860 -10.35 -22.16 -55.04
CA LEU A 860 -11.66 -22.83 -55.06
C LEU A 860 -12.82 -21.91 -55.50
N SER A 861 -12.67 -20.59 -55.42
CA SER A 861 -13.67 -19.60 -55.84
C SER A 861 -13.39 -18.93 -57.19
N GLY A 862 -12.16 -19.05 -57.71
CA GLY A 862 -11.76 -18.52 -59.02
C GLY A 862 -12.18 -19.43 -60.17
N SER A 863 -12.72 -18.86 -61.24
CA SER A 863 -13.21 -19.61 -62.41
C SER A 863 -12.08 -20.16 -63.29
N SER A 864 -12.36 -21.29 -63.94
CA SER A 864 -11.43 -21.97 -64.85
C SER A 864 -11.27 -21.23 -66.19
N HIS A 865 -10.04 -20.91 -66.59
CA HIS A 865 -9.61 -20.89 -68.00
C HIS A 865 -8.07 -20.96 -68.13
N VAL A 866 -7.60 -21.67 -69.18
CA VAL A 866 -6.18 -21.87 -69.58
C VAL A 866 -5.30 -22.61 -68.53
N GLY A 867 -4.56 -23.68 -68.85
CA GLY A 867 -4.44 -24.42 -70.11
C GLY A 867 -3.11 -25.21 -70.18
N VAL A 868 -3.18 -26.54 -70.01
CA VAL A 868 -2.16 -27.56 -70.35
C VAL A 868 -0.82 -27.52 -69.58
N GLY A 869 -0.42 -28.66 -69.00
CA GLY A 869 0.91 -28.84 -68.39
C GLY A 869 1.10 -30.14 -67.60
N ILE A 870 1.06 -31.31 -68.25
CA ILE A 870 1.26 -32.62 -67.60
C ILE A 870 2.72 -33.09 -67.75
N SER A 871 3.43 -33.35 -66.63
CA SER A 871 4.48 -34.40 -66.58
C SER A 871 4.91 -34.75 -65.15
N ALA A 872 4.95 -36.06 -64.84
CA ALA A 872 5.64 -36.74 -63.72
C ALA A 872 5.33 -36.29 -62.26
N LEU A 873 5.51 -37.11 -61.19
CA LEU A 873 5.98 -38.49 -61.03
C LEU A 873 4.92 -39.38 -60.34
N LYS A 874 5.10 -40.72 -60.33
CA LYS A 874 4.16 -41.68 -59.68
C LYS A 874 4.89 -42.92 -59.12
N LYS A 875 4.67 -43.24 -57.83
CA LYS A 875 5.30 -44.33 -57.02
C LYS A 875 6.83 -44.11 -56.78
N VAL A 876 7.47 -44.57 -55.71
CA VAL A 876 7.32 -45.71 -54.75
C VAL A 876 7.48 -45.15 -53.31
N VAL A 877 6.63 -45.38 -52.28
CA VAL A 877 6.06 -46.59 -51.63
C VAL A 877 6.94 -47.16 -50.48
N ASP A 878 6.37 -47.07 -49.27
CA ASP A 878 6.61 -47.78 -47.98
C ASP A 878 7.96 -47.73 -47.23
N GLY A 879 7.89 -47.68 -45.89
CA GLY A 879 9.09 -47.63 -45.04
C GLY A 879 8.95 -47.53 -43.50
N TYR A 880 7.83 -47.88 -42.83
CA TYR A 880 7.76 -47.90 -41.35
C TYR A 880 6.87 -49.01 -40.74
N PRO A 881 7.43 -49.92 -39.90
CA PRO A 881 6.66 -50.95 -39.17
C PRO A 881 6.25 -50.54 -37.73
N LYS A 882 5.27 -51.27 -37.17
CA LYS A 882 4.59 -50.97 -35.88
C LYS A 882 5.28 -51.55 -34.64
N ARG A 883 5.06 -50.91 -33.48
CA ARG A 883 4.69 -51.54 -32.19
C ARG A 883 4.00 -50.48 -31.30
N ASN A 884 2.68 -50.49 -31.14
CA ASN A 884 1.83 -51.36 -30.31
C ASN A 884 1.63 -50.86 -28.87
N ARG A 885 0.41 -50.42 -28.56
CA ARG A 885 -0.26 -50.82 -27.31
C ARG A 885 -1.77 -50.99 -27.51
N SER A 886 -2.22 -52.22 -27.34
CA SER A 886 -3.61 -52.63 -27.12
C SER A 886 -3.84 -52.72 -25.58
N ASN A 887 -5.02 -53.04 -25.01
CA ASN A 887 -6.30 -53.49 -25.58
C ASN A 887 -7.47 -53.26 -24.59
N LYS A 888 -8.69 -53.04 -25.11
CA LYS A 888 -10.05 -53.46 -24.62
C LYS A 888 -11.11 -52.53 -25.27
N MET A 889 -12.14 -52.99 -26.00
CA MET A 889 -13.23 -53.96 -25.72
C MET A 889 -14.26 -53.39 -24.71
N GLN A 890 -15.58 -53.34 -24.97
CA GLN A 890 -16.48 -53.78 -26.08
C GLN A 890 -17.54 -52.65 -26.31
N ALA A 891 -18.28 -52.47 -27.43
CA ALA A 891 -19.26 -53.34 -28.12
C ALA A 891 -20.42 -53.80 -27.20
N GLU A 892 -21.72 -53.66 -27.49
CA GLU A 892 -22.56 -53.06 -28.56
C GLU A 892 -23.83 -52.46 -27.86
N SER A 893 -24.94 -51.96 -28.43
CA SER A 893 -25.55 -51.99 -29.78
C SER A 893 -26.51 -50.79 -29.99
N ASN A 894 -27.39 -50.83 -31.01
CA ASN A 894 -28.44 -49.84 -31.33
C ASN A 894 -29.79 -50.08 -30.62
N GLY A 895 -30.66 -49.07 -30.52
CA GLY A 895 -32.12 -49.26 -30.36
C GLY A 895 -32.91 -48.09 -29.73
N TYR A 896 -33.70 -47.37 -30.53
CA TYR A 896 -34.72 -46.39 -30.07
C TYR A 896 -36.02 -47.08 -29.62
N MET A 897 -36.70 -46.62 -28.54
CA MET A 897 -38.01 -45.93 -28.63
C MET A 897 -38.64 -45.47 -27.28
N HIS A 898 -39.61 -44.54 -27.38
CA HIS A 898 -40.76 -44.16 -26.52
C HIS A 898 -40.96 -44.84 -25.14
N LEU A 899 -41.44 -44.17 -24.09
CA LEU A 899 -42.72 -43.40 -23.92
C LEU A 899 -42.48 -42.14 -23.05
N ASP A 900 -43.02 -40.96 -23.35
CA ASP A 900 -44.42 -40.45 -23.21
C ASP A 900 -44.92 -40.20 -21.77
N TYR A 901 -45.26 -38.93 -21.48
CA TYR A 901 -46.58 -38.58 -20.98
C TYR A 901 -46.95 -37.11 -21.30
N THR A 902 -48.18 -36.88 -21.75
CA THR A 902 -48.73 -35.58 -22.13
C THR A 902 -49.66 -34.99 -21.08
N SER A 903 -49.77 -33.66 -21.01
CA SER A 903 -51.07 -32.96 -20.94
C SER A 903 -50.87 -31.44 -21.12
N GLN A 904 -51.89 -30.77 -21.68
CA GLN A 904 -51.97 -29.34 -21.95
C GLN A 904 -53.44 -28.90 -21.77
N GLN A 905 -53.74 -27.61 -22.04
CA GLN A 905 -55.00 -26.87 -21.75
C GLN A 905 -55.07 -26.34 -20.30
N ASN A 906 -55.51 -25.10 -20.01
CA ASN A 906 -55.89 -23.92 -20.82
C ASN A 906 -55.71 -22.67 -19.88
N MET A 907 -55.90 -21.37 -20.17
CA MET A 907 -56.47 -20.50 -21.23
C MET A 907 -55.95 -19.05 -20.92
N GLU A 908 -56.01 -17.97 -21.71
CA GLU A 908 -56.40 -17.66 -23.10
C GLU A 908 -55.81 -16.27 -23.46
N VAL A 909 -55.15 -16.07 -24.62
CA VAL A 909 -54.74 -14.73 -25.15
C VAL A 909 -54.61 -14.79 -26.67
N ASP A 910 -55.46 -14.06 -27.40
CA ASP A 910 -55.44 -13.92 -28.86
C ASP A 910 -55.15 -12.45 -29.28
N ASP A 911 -54.16 -12.26 -30.16
CA ASP A 911 -54.26 -11.75 -31.56
C ASP A 911 -55.22 -10.57 -31.92
N ILE A 912 -54.95 -9.68 -32.89
CA ILE A 912 -53.80 -9.44 -33.78
C ILE A 912 -53.78 -7.98 -34.33
N GLU A 913 -52.78 -7.64 -35.15
CA GLU A 913 -52.53 -6.39 -35.89
C GLU A 913 -53.73 -5.66 -36.56
N VAL A 914 -53.69 -4.32 -36.56
CA VAL A 914 -53.81 -3.43 -37.75
C VAL A 914 -52.91 -2.19 -37.52
N GLY A 915 -52.46 -1.47 -38.55
CA GLY A 915 -51.62 -0.28 -38.34
C GLY A 915 -51.74 0.86 -39.37
N ARG A 916 -51.04 1.97 -39.04
CA ARG A 916 -50.67 3.17 -39.84
C ARG A 916 -51.74 4.21 -40.23
N LEU A 917 -51.28 5.47 -40.11
CA LEU A 917 -51.66 6.71 -40.83
C LEU A 917 -52.90 7.51 -40.33
N PRO A 918 -52.99 8.84 -40.59
CA PRO A 918 -53.42 9.81 -39.56
C PRO A 918 -54.72 10.62 -39.88
N PRO A 919 -54.76 11.97 -39.93
CA PRO A 919 -55.33 12.82 -38.86
C PRO A 919 -56.60 13.62 -39.26
N ASN A 920 -56.98 14.59 -38.40
CA ASN A 920 -58.06 15.60 -38.49
C ASN A 920 -59.44 15.10 -38.02
N GLU A 921 -60.14 15.83 -37.11
CA GLU A 921 -61.22 16.83 -37.33
C GLU A 921 -62.54 16.20 -37.90
N GLU A 922 -63.77 16.59 -37.54
CA GLU A 922 -64.27 17.80 -36.85
C GLU A 922 -65.69 17.58 -36.24
N THR A 923 -66.08 18.34 -35.20
CA THR A 923 -67.50 18.60 -34.75
C THR A 923 -68.39 17.40 -34.31
N THR A 924 -69.54 17.55 -33.61
CA THR A 924 -70.38 18.72 -33.23
C THR A 924 -71.09 18.52 -31.87
N THR A 925 -71.18 19.59 -31.04
CA THR A 925 -72.26 20.04 -30.11
C THR A 925 -73.30 19.07 -29.48
N THR A 926 -73.88 19.29 -28.28
CA THR A 926 -74.41 20.56 -27.69
C THR A 926 -74.45 20.60 -26.15
N THR A 927 -74.22 21.80 -25.56
CA THR A 927 -74.80 22.37 -24.29
C THR A 927 -74.63 21.62 -22.95
N SER A 928 -74.38 22.25 -21.79
CA SER A 928 -74.06 23.65 -21.36
C SER A 928 -73.79 23.64 -19.82
N ASN A 929 -73.51 24.71 -19.04
CA ASN A 929 -73.41 26.16 -19.25
C ASN A 929 -72.65 26.84 -18.06
N LEU A 930 -72.02 28.01 -18.29
CA LEU A 930 -71.72 29.12 -17.33
C LEU A 930 -70.83 28.87 -16.06
N ALA A 931 -69.97 29.78 -15.59
CA ALA A 931 -69.40 31.03 -16.16
C ALA A 931 -68.17 31.53 -15.35
N ASP A 932 -67.24 32.21 -16.05
CA ASP A 932 -66.37 33.37 -15.71
C ASP A 932 -65.59 33.47 -14.37
N GLY A 933 -64.42 34.13 -14.26
CA GLY A 933 -63.67 34.96 -15.23
C GLY A 933 -62.25 35.39 -14.77
N VAL A 934 -61.65 36.38 -15.44
CA VAL A 934 -60.23 36.82 -15.42
C VAL A 934 -60.13 38.33 -15.82
N PRO A 935 -58.99 39.10 -15.77
CA PRO A 935 -57.56 38.72 -15.81
C PRO A 935 -56.50 39.57 -15.01
N SER A 936 -55.21 39.16 -15.13
CA SER A 936 -53.94 39.95 -15.22
C SER A 936 -53.60 41.17 -14.34
N GLY A 937 -52.32 41.31 -13.94
CA GLY A 937 -51.71 42.58 -13.51
C GLY A 937 -50.18 42.57 -13.24
N SER A 938 -49.51 43.64 -13.71
CA SER A 938 -48.23 44.31 -13.30
C SER A 938 -47.46 43.81 -12.06
N GLU A 939 -46.12 43.73 -12.03
CA GLU A 939 -45.05 44.75 -12.22
C GLU A 939 -44.77 45.67 -11.02
N ASP A 940 -43.46 45.88 -10.78
CA ASP A 940 -42.77 46.98 -10.05
C ASP A 940 -42.75 47.14 -8.50
N GLU A 941 -41.84 48.03 -8.11
CA GLU A 941 -41.48 48.64 -6.82
C GLU A 941 -40.65 47.85 -5.78
N GLU A 942 -39.33 48.00 -6.00
CA GLU A 942 -38.21 48.15 -5.05
C GLU A 942 -38.48 49.12 -3.85
N ILE A 943 -37.44 49.37 -3.04
CA ILE A 943 -37.24 50.52 -2.13
C ILE A 943 -37.54 50.29 -0.62
N SER A 944 -36.45 49.93 0.08
CA SER A 944 -35.94 50.47 1.36
C SER A 944 -36.87 50.79 2.55
N GLY A 945 -36.39 50.47 3.76
CA GLY A 945 -37.06 50.91 5.01
C GLY A 945 -36.22 50.68 6.26
N ASN A 946 -35.22 51.54 6.49
CA ASN A 946 -34.57 51.68 7.81
C ASN A 946 -35.62 51.84 8.92
N HIS A 947 -35.50 51.11 10.03
CA HIS A 947 -34.93 51.72 11.24
C HIS A 947 -34.54 50.72 12.35
N SER A 948 -33.47 51.10 13.03
CA SER A 948 -33.03 50.63 14.35
C SER A 948 -34.06 50.86 15.46
N PHE A 949 -34.12 49.98 16.48
CA PHE A 949 -33.64 50.35 17.83
C PHE A 949 -33.56 49.19 18.86
N HIS A 950 -32.53 49.28 19.72
CA HIS A 950 -32.31 48.77 21.08
C HIS A 950 -32.83 47.40 21.60
N HIS A 951 -31.85 46.66 22.15
CA HIS A 951 -31.85 45.90 23.42
C HIS A 951 -33.02 44.94 23.76
N LEU A 952 -32.69 43.65 23.89
CA LEU A 952 -32.24 43.07 25.17
C LEU A 952 -31.56 41.70 24.99
N HIS A 953 -30.91 41.20 26.05
CA HIS A 953 -30.31 39.85 26.15
C HIS A 953 -31.37 38.75 26.34
N PRO A 954 -31.04 37.44 26.19
CA PRO A 954 -29.71 36.87 25.91
C PRO A 954 -29.54 36.24 24.52
#